data_AF-A0A6F8SMT9-F1
#
_entry.id   AF-A0A6F8SMT9-F1
#
_cell.length_a   1.000
_cell.length_b   1.000
_cell.length_c   1.000
_cell.angle_alpha   90.00
_cell.angle_beta   90.00
_cell.angle_gamma   90.00
#
_symmetry.space_group_name_H-M   'P 1'
#
loop_
_entity.id
_entity.type
_entity.pdbx_description
1 polymer ?
#
loop_
_entity_poly.entity_id
_entity_poly.type
_entity_poly.pdbx_seq_one_letter_code
_entity_poly.pdbx_strand_id
1 'polypeptide(L)'
;MAKAASKYISFDTAGNFVSELEDGSAAPEAPEDGSLKSAVSYALDAIVEAAGTLPDTAAALVGARPGAAHRDPEEKVADVSEHVRSTIGDDFAVDAARTAEKPRALVIASAKNARAFVVPMEQAGLDVVFATVDNRSLDGFARRMLPTYNLGSTTADVDADTLSANIYTVLSAAKACGATLIFLDSAKASLAEDAYFLRHAAKRGLRVFAPATEGTLRTGWVELLPAGVAPALGTASPSEAPWENEPARVADDDEGPTHWRRCHKCKLFFDKEEIIELGGYCPACGTLQRLRSDERLAATVDAGSFEEWNAVMPDSNPLDFPGYPEKIADQREKSGLEEAVRTGRATIAGLPLAVGVMESGFFMGSMGHVVGEKVAAMIDRAIAERLPVVVFCASGGARMQEGLISLMQMAKVSCAVERLGAARLPFITVLTDPTTGGVTASFAMQGDIVLAEPGALIGFAGQRVIRDTIKQELPEGFQTAEFALEHGLVDAIVERSQMRSVLAQLLALHAPADDPGRIVTYHSVMDALSVGADAYGSVDVAPEARAVGERIRDEEAAGLWRSLAESVPVVGELIGRPETPEEAEEASRRELERHARREARKSGVSCEAASGSAWESVQIARNVRRPTARRYLDGIVEGFIELHGDRAFADDGAILAGIGWISGHPVTVIAQEKGVNLADRVARNFGCPQPEGYRKSLRLMREAEKFGRPILCLVDTQGAFCGTEAEERGQGNAIADNLVAMAGLTVPVVSVLLGEGGSGGALALAVGNRVAMQEHAVYSVLSPEGFASILWKDRTRAPEAAEAMRMDAASVLECGIIDAVISEGEGPAHENPEEAVAAVRDYVRAAYKELADLAPDELVRQRQERFAKF
;
A
#
# COMPACT_ATOMS: atom_id res chain seq x y z
N MET A 1 49.57 -46.87 -23.97
CA MET A 1 48.10 -46.91 -23.86
C MET A 1 47.69 -45.86 -22.83
N ALA A 2 47.26 -44.69 -23.29
CA ALA A 2 46.70 -43.68 -22.41
C ALA A 2 45.24 -44.08 -22.14
N LYS A 3 44.89 -44.34 -20.87
CA LYS A 3 43.50 -44.48 -20.45
C LYS A 3 42.76 -43.20 -20.84
N ALA A 4 41.64 -43.34 -21.56
CA ALA A 4 40.71 -42.23 -21.75
C ALA A 4 40.23 -41.79 -20.36
N ALA A 5 40.51 -40.54 -19.98
CA ALA A 5 39.95 -39.98 -18.76
C ALA A 5 38.42 -39.96 -18.91
N SER A 6 37.71 -40.56 -17.95
CA SER A 6 36.25 -40.50 -17.88
C SER A 6 35.79 -39.05 -17.96
N LYS A 7 34.89 -38.72 -18.90
CA LYS A 7 34.25 -37.39 -19.03
C LYS A 7 33.38 -37.01 -17.81
N TYR A 8 33.16 -37.96 -16.90
CA TYR A 8 32.25 -37.87 -15.77
C TYR A 8 32.95 -38.20 -14.45
N ILE A 9 32.54 -37.49 -13.39
CA ILE A 9 33.01 -37.71 -12.02
C ILE A 9 31.80 -38.09 -11.15
N SER A 10 31.92 -39.16 -10.38
CA SER A 10 30.87 -39.67 -9.50
C SER A 10 31.15 -39.31 -8.05
N PHE A 11 30.10 -38.89 -7.33
CA PHE A 11 30.14 -38.58 -5.90
C PHE A 11 29.19 -39.51 -5.15
N ASP A 12 29.54 -39.87 -3.92
CA ASP A 12 28.62 -40.58 -3.04
C ASP A 12 27.53 -39.64 -2.48
N THR A 13 26.53 -40.19 -1.81
CA THR A 13 25.42 -39.43 -1.20
C THR A 13 25.88 -38.45 -0.10
N ALA A 14 27.14 -38.51 0.33
CA ALA A 14 27.75 -37.60 1.29
C ALA A 14 28.65 -36.53 0.62
N GLY A 15 28.74 -36.52 -0.71
CA GLY A 15 29.50 -35.53 -1.48
C GLY A 15 30.99 -35.83 -1.62
N ASN A 16 31.46 -37.05 -1.30
CA ASN A 16 32.85 -37.44 -1.46
C ASN A 16 33.12 -38.02 -2.85
N PHE A 17 34.32 -37.76 -3.38
CA PHE A 17 34.78 -38.25 -4.68
C PHE A 17 34.93 -39.78 -4.67
N VAL A 18 34.26 -40.46 -5.60
CA VAL A 18 34.41 -41.90 -5.80
C VAL A 18 35.45 -42.14 -6.90
N SER A 19 36.69 -42.48 -6.52
CA SER A 19 37.74 -42.82 -7.48
C SER A 19 37.45 -44.17 -8.15
N GLU A 20 37.67 -44.25 -9.46
CA GLU A 20 37.59 -45.40 -10.37
C GLU A 20 37.10 -46.73 -9.75
N LEU A 21 35.96 -47.21 -10.25
CA LEU A 21 35.38 -48.55 -10.04
C LEU A 21 36.46 -49.64 -9.95
N GLU A 22 36.76 -50.12 -8.74
CA GLU A 22 37.27 -51.47 -8.57
C GLU A 22 36.12 -52.44 -8.81
N ASP A 23 36.38 -53.42 -9.67
CA ASP A 23 35.45 -54.39 -10.24
C ASP A 23 34.26 -54.79 -9.34
N GLY A 24 33.05 -54.43 -9.77
CA GLY A 24 31.88 -55.30 -9.60
C GLY A 24 30.98 -55.11 -8.37
N SER A 25 30.81 -53.91 -7.81
CA SER A 25 29.70 -53.66 -6.87
C SER A 25 28.69 -52.64 -7.42
N ALA A 26 27.40 -52.95 -7.22
CA ALA A 26 26.26 -52.23 -7.78
C ALA A 26 26.19 -50.77 -7.28
N ALA A 27 25.73 -49.87 -8.15
CA ALA A 27 25.51 -48.46 -7.84
C ALA A 27 24.52 -48.30 -6.66
N PRO A 28 24.74 -47.34 -5.74
CA PRO A 28 23.79 -47.05 -4.67
C PRO A 28 22.48 -46.49 -5.24
N GLU A 29 21.35 -46.94 -4.69
CA GLU A 29 20.00 -46.45 -5.04
C GLU A 29 19.81 -44.98 -4.64
N ALA A 30 19.07 -44.23 -5.48
CA ALA A 30 18.79 -42.80 -5.30
C ALA A 30 17.79 -42.54 -4.16
N PRO A 31 17.88 -41.40 -3.43
CA PRO A 31 16.90 -41.05 -2.39
C PRO A 31 15.54 -40.67 -3.01
N GLU A 32 14.45 -40.95 -2.29
CA GLU A 32 13.05 -40.71 -2.70
C GLU A 32 12.59 -39.23 -2.61
N ASP A 33 13.46 -38.27 -2.27
CA ASP A 33 13.09 -36.86 -2.33
C ASP A 33 13.26 -36.33 -3.77
N GLY A 34 12.19 -35.80 -4.36
CA GLY A 34 12.10 -35.41 -5.76
C GLY A 34 12.92 -34.19 -6.18
N SER A 35 14.01 -33.85 -5.49
CA SER A 35 14.96 -32.84 -5.95
C SER A 35 15.83 -33.42 -7.08
N LEU A 36 15.44 -33.19 -8.33
CA LEU A 36 16.23 -33.52 -9.53
C LEU A 36 17.50 -32.64 -9.63
N LYS A 37 18.46 -32.83 -8.73
CA LYS A 37 19.86 -32.48 -8.99
C LYS A 37 20.42 -33.60 -9.87
N SER A 38 20.68 -33.32 -11.14
CA SER A 38 21.18 -34.33 -12.08
C SER A 38 22.43 -35.03 -11.54
N ALA A 39 22.39 -36.36 -11.43
CA ALA A 39 23.45 -37.22 -10.86
C ALA A 39 24.71 -37.36 -11.75
N VAL A 40 25.02 -36.34 -12.55
CA VAL A 40 26.16 -36.32 -13.47
C VAL A 40 26.98 -35.07 -13.19
N SER A 41 28.17 -35.25 -12.64
CA SER A 41 29.11 -34.16 -12.40
C SER A 41 30.19 -34.14 -13.49
N TYR A 42 30.39 -32.98 -14.10
CA TYR A 42 31.32 -32.75 -15.19
C TYR A 42 32.68 -32.29 -14.68
N ALA A 43 33.75 -32.83 -15.28
CA ALA A 43 35.07 -32.26 -15.17
C ALA A 43 35.16 -30.95 -15.98
N LEU A 44 35.90 -29.96 -15.50
CA LEU A 44 36.08 -28.68 -16.20
C LEU A 44 36.60 -28.87 -17.64
N ASP A 45 37.50 -29.83 -17.86
CA ASP A 45 38.05 -30.16 -19.18
C ASP A 45 36.97 -30.63 -20.18
N ALA A 46 35.96 -31.36 -19.69
CA ALA A 46 34.84 -31.83 -20.51
C ALA A 46 33.85 -30.69 -20.83
N ILE A 47 33.65 -29.73 -19.91
CA ILE A 47 32.85 -28.53 -20.16
C ILE A 47 33.50 -27.68 -21.26
N VAL A 48 34.83 -27.56 -21.24
CA VAL A 48 35.60 -26.81 -22.24
C VAL A 48 35.54 -27.48 -23.62
N GLU A 49 35.68 -28.81 -23.69
CA GLU A 49 35.54 -29.59 -24.94
C GLU A 49 34.13 -29.43 -25.55
N ALA A 50 33.08 -29.46 -24.73
CA ALA A 50 31.70 -29.27 -25.16
C ALA A 50 31.39 -27.83 -25.59
N ALA A 51 31.99 -26.83 -24.93
CA ALA A 51 31.81 -25.42 -25.32
C ALA A 51 32.56 -25.08 -26.64
N GLY A 52 33.64 -25.80 -26.95
CA GLY A 52 34.40 -25.62 -28.20
C GLY A 52 33.82 -26.32 -29.44
N THR A 53 32.76 -27.12 -29.31
CA THR A 53 32.17 -27.93 -30.39
C THR A 53 30.81 -27.41 -30.90
N LEU A 54 30.44 -26.16 -30.56
CA LEU A 54 29.24 -25.52 -31.07
C LEU A 54 29.25 -25.47 -32.62
N PRO A 55 28.22 -25.97 -33.32
CA PRO A 55 28.23 -26.03 -34.78
C PRO A 55 28.16 -24.64 -35.42
N ASP A 56 29.00 -24.42 -36.45
CA ASP A 56 29.14 -23.18 -37.25
C ASP A 56 27.85 -22.71 -37.98
N THR A 57 26.72 -23.39 -37.83
CA THR A 57 25.53 -23.20 -38.68
C THR A 57 24.55 -22.12 -38.22
N ALA A 58 24.86 -21.31 -37.21
CA ALA A 58 24.08 -20.10 -36.91
C ALA A 58 24.41 -18.93 -37.86
N ALA A 59 25.56 -18.96 -38.55
CA ALA A 59 26.01 -17.88 -39.43
C ALA A 59 25.37 -17.90 -40.85
N ALA A 60 24.56 -18.91 -41.19
CA ALA A 60 24.03 -19.08 -42.55
C ALA A 60 22.70 -18.35 -42.83
N LEU A 61 22.10 -17.65 -41.85
CA LEU A 61 20.78 -17.01 -42.02
C LEU A 61 20.82 -15.49 -42.25
N VAL A 62 21.98 -14.83 -42.19
CA VAL A 62 22.10 -13.39 -42.51
C VAL A 62 23.36 -13.13 -43.34
N GLY A 63 23.30 -13.44 -44.63
CA GLY A 63 24.35 -13.07 -45.57
C GLY A 63 24.30 -11.58 -45.90
N ALA A 64 25.22 -10.77 -45.36
CA ALA A 64 25.51 -9.43 -45.85
C ALA A 64 26.73 -9.41 -46.78
N ARG A 65 26.61 -8.65 -47.89
CA ARG A 65 27.60 -8.51 -48.97
C ARG A 65 28.94 -7.91 -48.50
N PRO A 66 30.07 -8.28 -49.12
CA PRO A 66 31.38 -7.79 -48.72
C PRO A 66 31.74 -6.44 -49.36
N GLY A 67 32.28 -5.53 -48.55
CA GLY A 67 33.12 -4.43 -49.04
C GLY A 67 33.15 -3.18 -48.18
N ALA A 68 34.16 -3.03 -47.32
CA ALA A 68 35.03 -1.84 -47.22
C ALA A 68 36.03 -2.02 -46.07
N ALA A 69 37.29 -1.70 -46.36
CA ALA A 69 38.44 -1.92 -45.49
C ALA A 69 38.54 -0.91 -44.34
N HIS A 70 39.03 -1.40 -43.20
CA HIS A 70 39.45 -0.62 -42.04
C HIS A 70 40.62 0.31 -42.38
N ARG A 71 40.53 1.58 -41.98
CA ARG A 71 41.67 2.45 -41.66
C ARG A 71 41.32 3.26 -40.41
N ASP A 72 42.09 3.07 -39.35
CA ASP A 72 42.28 4.04 -38.26
C ASP A 72 42.97 5.32 -38.82
N PRO A 73 42.82 6.54 -38.24
CA PRO A 73 43.00 6.78 -36.79
C PRO A 73 42.21 7.96 -36.13
N GLU A 74 42.30 7.99 -34.78
CA GLU A 74 42.23 9.15 -33.84
C GLU A 74 40.98 10.07 -33.70
N GLU A 75 40.52 10.14 -32.43
CA GLU A 75 39.90 11.23 -31.65
C GLU A 75 38.69 12.09 -32.16
N LYS A 76 37.70 12.15 -31.24
CA LYS A 76 36.64 13.17 -30.96
C LYS A 76 35.29 13.14 -31.69
N VAL A 77 34.27 12.88 -30.83
CA VAL A 77 32.94 13.52 -30.69
C VAL A 77 32.08 13.74 -31.94
N ALA A 78 30.98 12.95 -31.97
CA ALA A 78 29.63 13.18 -32.51
C ALA A 78 29.46 13.64 -33.97
N ASP A 79 28.88 12.77 -34.80
CA ASP A 79 27.65 13.09 -35.51
C ASP A 79 26.82 11.83 -35.80
N VAL A 80 25.50 12.03 -35.89
CA VAL A 80 24.43 11.03 -35.96
C VAL A 80 24.09 10.68 -37.42
N SER A 81 23.49 9.50 -37.59
CA SER A 81 22.75 8.95 -38.75
C SER A 81 23.51 7.80 -39.43
N GLU A 82 22.91 6.65 -39.73
CA GLU A 82 21.52 6.29 -40.02
C GLU A 82 21.20 4.90 -39.45
N HIS A 83 19.90 4.64 -39.25
CA HIS A 83 19.22 3.37 -38.90
C HIS A 83 18.67 3.28 -37.47
N VAL A 84 17.43 3.77 -37.38
CA VAL A 84 16.34 3.28 -36.54
C VAL A 84 16.43 1.77 -36.28
N ARG A 85 16.54 1.41 -34.99
CA ARG A 85 15.90 0.28 -34.29
C ARG A 85 16.42 0.27 -32.85
N SER A 86 15.77 0.98 -31.93
CA SER A 86 15.96 0.73 -30.49
C SER A 86 14.97 -0.35 -30.06
N THR A 87 15.36 -1.60 -30.26
CA THR A 87 14.60 -2.77 -29.83
C THR A 87 15.45 -3.53 -28.83
N ILE A 88 15.14 -3.36 -27.53
CA ILE A 88 15.68 -4.18 -26.42
C ILE A 88 15.03 -5.58 -26.43
N GLY A 89 14.91 -6.18 -27.63
CA GLY A 89 14.41 -7.54 -27.87
C GLY A 89 15.53 -8.50 -28.25
N ASP A 90 16.58 -8.02 -28.92
CA ASP A 90 17.78 -8.79 -29.29
C ASP A 90 18.98 -8.50 -28.36
N ASP A 91 18.78 -7.70 -27.32
CA ASP A 91 19.85 -6.98 -26.61
C ASP A 91 20.69 -7.83 -25.63
N PHE A 92 20.58 -9.15 -25.62
CA PHE A 92 21.46 -10.02 -24.83
C PHE A 92 21.91 -11.28 -25.58
N ALA A 93 21.61 -11.40 -26.88
CA ALA A 93 22.20 -12.43 -27.71
C ALA A 93 23.73 -12.24 -27.71
N VAL A 94 24.46 -13.29 -27.32
CA VAL A 94 25.91 -13.31 -27.39
C VAL A 94 26.27 -13.72 -28.81
N ASP A 95 26.99 -12.86 -29.55
CA ASP A 95 27.49 -13.21 -30.88
C ASP A 95 28.40 -14.45 -30.76
N ALA A 96 27.89 -15.60 -31.22
CA ALA A 96 28.68 -16.83 -31.36
C ALA A 96 29.86 -16.67 -32.34
N ALA A 97 29.89 -15.55 -33.09
CA ALA A 97 30.87 -15.26 -34.15
C ALA A 97 32.27 -14.83 -33.65
N ARG A 98 32.53 -14.79 -32.34
CA ARG A 98 33.90 -14.65 -31.84
C ARG A 98 34.53 -16.03 -31.66
N THR A 99 35.28 -16.43 -32.67
CA THR A 99 36.33 -17.45 -32.57
C THR A 99 37.40 -17.00 -31.58
N ALA A 100 37.13 -17.11 -30.28
CA ALA A 100 38.16 -17.12 -29.27
C ALA A 100 38.77 -18.53 -29.26
N GLU A 101 40.09 -18.65 -29.21
CA GLU A 101 40.78 -19.94 -29.03
C GLU A 101 40.35 -20.69 -27.75
N LYS A 102 39.59 -20.03 -26.84
CA LYS A 102 39.12 -20.53 -25.54
C LYS A 102 37.71 -20.02 -25.20
N PRO A 103 36.80 -20.86 -24.66
CA PRO A 103 35.46 -20.43 -24.23
C PRO A 103 35.54 -19.51 -23.01
N ARG A 104 34.74 -18.43 -23.01
CA ARG A 104 34.75 -17.40 -21.96
C ARG A 104 33.69 -17.65 -20.89
N ALA A 105 34.09 -17.60 -19.63
CA ALA A 105 33.27 -17.90 -18.47
C ALA A 105 33.12 -16.67 -17.55
N LEU A 106 31.88 -16.36 -17.15
CA LEU A 106 31.59 -15.42 -16.08
C LEU A 106 31.44 -16.19 -14.76
N VAL A 107 32.25 -15.84 -13.76
CA VAL A 107 32.19 -16.48 -12.44
C VAL A 107 31.53 -15.54 -11.44
N ILE A 108 30.40 -15.96 -10.88
CA ILE A 108 29.68 -15.26 -9.83
C ILE A 108 30.05 -15.93 -8.51
N ALA A 109 30.99 -15.29 -7.80
CA ALA A 109 31.53 -15.83 -6.57
C ALA A 109 31.79 -14.75 -5.54
N SER A 110 31.56 -15.10 -4.27
CA SER A 110 32.03 -14.27 -3.16
C SER A 110 33.55 -14.07 -3.22
N ALA A 111 34.05 -12.93 -2.74
CA ALA A 111 35.48 -12.62 -2.75
C ALA A 111 36.36 -13.68 -2.03
N LYS A 112 35.78 -14.41 -1.08
CA LYS A 112 36.40 -15.52 -0.35
C LYS A 112 36.61 -16.75 -1.23
N ASN A 113 35.65 -17.08 -2.09
CA ASN A 113 35.65 -18.27 -2.93
C ASN A 113 36.27 -18.02 -4.31
N ALA A 114 36.20 -16.78 -4.82
CA ALA A 114 36.72 -16.37 -6.14
C ALA A 114 38.17 -16.82 -6.39
N ARG A 115 39.06 -16.78 -5.37
CA ARG A 115 40.46 -17.22 -5.48
C ARG A 115 40.62 -18.72 -5.72
N ALA A 116 39.67 -19.53 -5.26
CA ALA A 116 39.71 -20.98 -5.42
C ALA A 116 39.39 -21.41 -6.85
N PHE A 117 38.67 -20.58 -7.63
CA PHE A 117 38.25 -20.86 -9.01
C PHE A 117 39.30 -20.52 -10.06
N VAL A 118 40.18 -19.55 -9.79
CA VAL A 118 41.18 -19.05 -10.77
C VAL A 118 42.05 -20.16 -11.34
N VAL A 119 42.77 -20.89 -10.48
CA VAL A 119 43.78 -21.87 -10.91
C VAL A 119 43.14 -23.06 -11.65
N PRO A 120 42.05 -23.68 -11.15
CA PRO A 120 41.40 -24.79 -11.86
C PRO A 120 40.84 -24.39 -13.23
N MET A 121 40.20 -23.22 -13.34
CA MET A 121 39.58 -22.79 -14.60
C MET A 121 40.62 -22.35 -15.65
N GLU A 122 41.72 -21.72 -15.24
CA GLU A 122 42.85 -21.44 -16.12
C GLU A 122 43.52 -22.72 -16.64
N GLN A 123 43.69 -23.73 -15.77
CA GLN A 123 44.26 -25.04 -16.13
C GLN A 123 43.37 -25.81 -17.13
N ALA A 124 42.04 -25.67 -16.99
CA ALA A 124 41.08 -26.25 -17.93
C ALA A 124 41.03 -25.51 -19.28
N GLY A 125 41.63 -24.33 -19.39
CA GLY A 125 41.67 -23.54 -20.63
C GLY A 125 40.48 -22.60 -20.83
N LEU A 126 39.77 -22.20 -19.76
CA LEU A 126 38.75 -21.16 -19.81
C LEU A 126 39.37 -19.75 -19.81
N ASP A 127 38.73 -18.82 -20.52
CA ASP A 127 38.98 -17.39 -20.34
C ASP A 127 38.00 -16.85 -19.30
N VAL A 128 38.48 -16.49 -18.11
CA VAL A 128 37.60 -16.28 -16.94
C VAL A 128 37.48 -14.80 -16.59
N VAL A 129 36.24 -14.33 -16.46
CA VAL A 129 35.93 -13.01 -15.91
C VAL A 129 35.21 -13.17 -14.58
N PHE A 130 35.72 -12.55 -13.52
CA PHE A 130 35.09 -12.59 -12.20
C PHE A 130 34.11 -11.43 -12.05
N ALA A 131 32.85 -11.74 -11.72
CA ALA A 131 31.87 -10.76 -11.32
C ALA A 131 32.19 -10.26 -9.90
N THR A 132 32.23 -8.95 -9.72
CA THR A 132 32.58 -8.33 -8.43
C THR A 132 31.61 -7.20 -8.08
N VAL A 133 31.44 -6.95 -6.79
CA VAL A 133 30.65 -5.84 -6.26
C VAL A 133 31.57 -4.94 -5.44
N ASP A 134 31.53 -3.64 -5.72
CA ASP A 134 32.39 -2.61 -5.14
C ASP A 134 33.91 -2.89 -5.21
N ASN A 135 34.61 -2.03 -5.96
CA ASN A 135 36.04 -2.09 -6.26
C ASN A 135 36.99 -2.17 -5.05
N ARG A 136 36.52 -2.08 -3.80
CA ARG A 136 37.36 -2.08 -2.59
C ARG A 136 37.89 -3.47 -2.19
N SER A 137 37.28 -4.56 -2.66
CA SER A 137 37.72 -5.93 -2.34
C SER A 137 38.82 -6.48 -3.27
N LEU A 138 39.30 -5.67 -4.23
CA LEU A 138 40.15 -6.11 -5.35
C LEU A 138 41.67 -6.08 -5.11
N ASP A 139 42.17 -5.74 -3.91
CA ASP A 139 43.62 -5.69 -3.64
C ASP A 139 44.36 -7.02 -3.92
N GLY A 140 43.63 -8.15 -3.88
CA GLY A 140 44.17 -9.47 -4.24
C GLY A 140 44.08 -9.83 -5.73
N PHE A 141 43.11 -9.30 -6.46
CA PHE A 141 42.87 -9.62 -7.88
C PHE A 141 43.63 -8.67 -8.82
N ALA A 142 43.73 -7.38 -8.45
CA ALA A 142 44.51 -6.38 -9.19
C ALA A 142 46.01 -6.73 -9.29
N ARG A 143 46.58 -7.40 -8.26
CA ARG A 143 47.99 -7.87 -8.27
C ARG A 143 48.27 -8.99 -9.27
N ARG A 144 47.25 -9.69 -9.76
CA ARG A 144 47.35 -10.81 -10.72
C ARG A 144 46.82 -10.47 -12.13
N MET A 145 46.34 -9.25 -12.37
CA MET A 145 45.77 -8.80 -13.64
C MET A 145 44.65 -9.71 -14.20
N LEU A 146 43.82 -10.29 -13.32
CA LEU A 146 42.68 -11.09 -13.76
C LEU A 146 41.55 -10.19 -14.28
N PRO A 147 40.84 -10.56 -15.36
CA PRO A 147 39.71 -9.80 -15.84
C PRO A 147 38.58 -9.84 -14.81
N THR A 148 38.03 -8.67 -14.47
CA THR A 148 36.89 -8.54 -13.55
C THR A 148 35.82 -7.68 -14.21
N TYR A 149 34.55 -8.00 -13.91
CA TYR A 149 33.41 -7.19 -14.29
C TYR A 149 32.70 -6.70 -13.04
N ASN A 150 32.48 -5.39 -12.96
CA ASN A 150 31.79 -4.81 -11.82
C ASN A 150 30.27 -4.87 -12.06
N LEU A 151 29.55 -5.62 -11.23
CA LEU A 151 28.09 -5.72 -11.27
C LEU A 151 27.40 -4.45 -10.78
N GLY A 152 28.09 -3.63 -10.00
CA GLY A 152 27.56 -2.40 -9.45
C GLY A 152 28.19 -2.06 -8.10
N SER A 153 27.66 -0.99 -7.50
CA SER A 153 28.05 -0.56 -6.16
C SER A 153 26.94 -0.84 -5.15
N THR A 154 27.32 -1.30 -3.96
CA THR A 154 26.38 -1.44 -2.84
C THR A 154 25.84 -0.08 -2.43
N THR A 155 24.60 -0.08 -1.97
CA THR A 155 23.94 1.10 -1.40
C THR A 155 23.29 0.70 -0.07
N ALA A 156 22.72 1.65 0.65
CA ALA A 156 21.97 1.33 1.88
C ALA A 156 20.80 0.34 1.62
N ASP A 157 20.24 0.35 0.39
CA ASP A 157 19.09 -0.46 0.01
C ASP A 157 19.45 -1.74 -0.78
N VAL A 158 20.72 -1.94 -1.14
CA VAL A 158 21.17 -3.06 -2.00
C VAL A 158 22.54 -3.54 -1.55
N ASP A 159 22.61 -4.79 -1.10
CA ASP A 159 23.86 -5.45 -0.73
C ASP A 159 24.50 -6.22 -1.91
N ALA A 160 25.67 -6.80 -1.66
CA ALA A 160 26.44 -7.51 -2.68
C ALA A 160 25.77 -8.83 -3.12
N ASP A 161 25.04 -9.48 -2.22
CA ASP A 161 24.34 -10.72 -2.52
C ASP A 161 23.14 -10.43 -3.43
N THR A 162 22.41 -9.35 -3.19
CA THR A 162 21.32 -8.85 -4.05
C THR A 162 21.80 -8.52 -5.46
N LEU A 163 22.96 -7.87 -5.61
CA LEU A 163 23.56 -7.57 -6.92
C LEU A 163 23.99 -8.84 -7.66
N SER A 164 24.57 -9.79 -6.93
CA SER A 164 25.05 -11.07 -7.48
C SER A 164 23.91 -12.04 -7.81
N ALA A 165 22.74 -11.85 -7.18
CA ALA A 165 21.51 -12.58 -7.45
C ALA A 165 20.57 -11.87 -8.44
N ASN A 166 20.86 -10.63 -8.86
CA ASN A 166 20.00 -9.91 -9.80
C ASN A 166 20.21 -10.40 -11.24
N ILE A 167 19.17 -11.03 -11.78
CA ILE A 167 19.14 -11.67 -13.11
C ILE A 167 19.63 -10.73 -14.21
N TYR A 168 19.07 -9.51 -14.29
CA TYR A 168 19.45 -8.55 -15.32
C TYR A 168 20.93 -8.16 -15.23
N THR A 169 21.43 -7.92 -14.02
CA THR A 169 22.81 -7.49 -13.79
C THR A 169 23.79 -8.59 -14.21
N VAL A 170 23.46 -9.84 -13.91
CA VAL A 170 24.25 -11.02 -14.28
C VAL A 170 24.23 -11.28 -15.79
N LEU A 171 23.05 -11.25 -16.42
CA LEU A 171 22.93 -11.44 -17.87
C LEU A 171 23.62 -10.29 -18.64
N SER A 172 23.54 -9.06 -18.13
CA SER A 172 24.25 -7.90 -18.68
C SER A 172 25.76 -8.05 -18.57
N ALA A 173 26.26 -8.54 -17.44
CA ALA A 173 27.67 -8.83 -17.25
C ALA A 173 28.16 -9.92 -18.21
N ALA A 174 27.38 -11.00 -18.36
CA ALA A 174 27.71 -12.10 -19.27
C ALA A 174 27.82 -11.60 -20.72
N LYS A 175 26.85 -10.78 -21.17
CA LYS A 175 26.87 -10.16 -22.50
C LYS A 175 28.07 -9.23 -22.68
N ALA A 176 28.28 -8.29 -21.76
CA ALA A 176 29.35 -7.30 -21.86
C ALA A 176 30.75 -7.95 -21.88
N CYS A 177 30.89 -9.08 -21.20
CA CYS A 177 32.12 -9.86 -21.21
C CYS A 177 32.23 -10.78 -22.43
N GLY A 178 31.13 -11.07 -23.13
CA GLY A 178 31.06 -12.10 -24.18
C GLY A 178 31.23 -13.51 -23.62
N ALA A 179 30.71 -13.77 -22.42
CA ALA A 179 30.76 -15.09 -21.79
C ALA A 179 29.70 -16.01 -22.42
N THR A 180 30.03 -17.28 -22.62
CA THR A 180 29.11 -18.35 -23.04
C THR A 180 28.78 -19.31 -21.90
N LEU A 181 29.54 -19.22 -20.80
CA LEU A 181 29.40 -20.04 -19.59
C LEU A 181 29.24 -19.13 -18.36
N ILE A 182 28.35 -19.49 -17.44
CA ILE A 182 28.20 -18.86 -16.12
C ILE A 182 28.48 -19.91 -15.05
N PHE A 183 29.35 -19.58 -14.09
CA PHE A 183 29.65 -20.44 -12.93
C PHE A 183 29.21 -19.76 -11.64
N LEU A 184 28.35 -20.41 -10.87
CA LEU A 184 27.91 -20.01 -9.55
C LEU A 184 28.83 -20.64 -8.48
N ASP A 185 29.09 -19.95 -7.38
CA ASP A 185 30.01 -20.44 -6.34
C ASP A 185 29.40 -21.44 -5.35
N SER A 186 28.08 -21.64 -5.40
CA SER A 186 27.35 -22.54 -4.52
C SER A 186 26.17 -23.20 -5.23
N ALA A 187 25.91 -24.46 -4.88
CA ALA A 187 24.70 -25.20 -5.27
C ALA A 187 23.40 -24.63 -4.66
N LYS A 188 23.53 -23.74 -3.66
CA LYS A 188 22.42 -23.05 -2.98
C LYS A 188 22.38 -21.55 -3.31
N ALA A 189 23.13 -21.11 -4.32
CA ALA A 189 23.05 -19.72 -4.76
C ALA A 189 21.60 -19.41 -5.20
N SER A 190 21.08 -18.22 -4.93
CA SER A 190 19.68 -17.87 -5.25
C SER A 190 19.34 -18.09 -6.73
N LEU A 191 20.30 -17.80 -7.63
CA LEU A 191 20.17 -18.03 -9.07
C LEU A 191 20.19 -19.51 -9.48
N ALA A 192 20.69 -20.41 -8.62
CA ALA A 192 20.78 -21.83 -8.93
C ALA A 192 19.41 -22.53 -8.96
N GLU A 193 18.45 -22.01 -8.19
CA GLU A 193 17.08 -22.53 -8.08
C GLU A 193 16.07 -21.66 -8.85
N ASP A 194 16.53 -20.55 -9.45
CA ASP A 194 15.68 -19.60 -10.17
C ASP A 194 15.38 -20.08 -11.60
N ALA A 195 14.19 -20.66 -11.77
CA ALA A 195 13.73 -21.20 -13.04
C ALA A 195 13.63 -20.15 -14.15
N TYR A 196 13.36 -18.89 -13.80
CA TYR A 196 13.28 -17.79 -14.76
C TYR A 196 14.68 -17.45 -15.29
N PHE A 197 15.67 -17.28 -14.40
CA PHE A 197 17.06 -17.07 -14.79
C PHE A 197 17.59 -18.17 -15.70
N LEU A 198 17.41 -19.44 -15.31
CA LEU A 198 17.93 -20.58 -16.07
C LEU A 198 17.31 -20.66 -17.48
N ARG A 199 16.00 -20.41 -17.59
CA ARG A 199 15.30 -20.34 -18.89
C ARG A 199 15.85 -19.20 -19.76
N HIS A 200 16.10 -18.03 -19.17
CA HIS A 200 16.59 -16.86 -19.90
C HIS A 200 18.05 -16.98 -20.30
N ALA A 201 18.88 -17.60 -19.47
CA ALA A 201 20.27 -17.95 -19.80
C ALA A 201 20.32 -18.93 -20.98
N ALA A 202 19.55 -20.03 -20.91
CA ALA A 202 19.50 -21.04 -21.97
C ALA A 202 19.03 -20.47 -23.32
N LYS A 203 17.96 -19.65 -23.34
CA LYS A 203 17.49 -18.96 -24.56
C LYS A 203 18.58 -18.09 -25.22
N ARG A 204 19.53 -17.57 -24.43
CA ARG A 204 20.63 -16.69 -24.88
C ARG A 204 21.92 -17.46 -25.23
N GLY A 205 21.86 -18.80 -25.23
CA GLY A 205 23.02 -19.67 -25.47
C GLY A 205 24.01 -19.71 -24.31
N LEU A 206 23.62 -19.24 -23.12
CA LEU A 206 24.43 -19.29 -21.91
C LEU A 206 24.18 -20.60 -21.17
N ARG A 207 25.25 -21.31 -20.80
CA ARG A 207 25.18 -22.51 -19.96
C ARG A 207 25.57 -22.18 -18.54
N VAL A 208 24.74 -22.57 -17.57
CA VAL A 208 24.92 -22.22 -16.15
C VAL A 208 25.37 -23.45 -15.39
N PHE A 209 26.42 -23.31 -14.56
CA PHE A 209 26.97 -24.39 -13.76
C PHE A 209 27.06 -23.98 -12.28
N ALA A 210 26.84 -24.94 -11.39
CA ALA A 210 27.09 -24.83 -9.96
C ALA A 210 27.90 -26.03 -9.46
N PRO A 211 28.64 -25.92 -8.34
CA PRO A 211 29.35 -27.07 -7.78
C PRO A 211 28.38 -28.17 -7.38
N ALA A 212 28.76 -29.44 -7.53
CA ALA A 212 27.89 -30.57 -7.18
C ALA A 212 27.52 -30.61 -5.69
N THR A 213 28.47 -30.22 -4.83
CA THR A 213 28.31 -30.09 -3.38
C THR A 213 29.18 -28.94 -2.87
N GLU A 214 28.86 -28.37 -1.70
CA GLU A 214 29.73 -27.36 -1.10
C GLU A 214 31.13 -27.94 -0.83
N GLY A 215 32.19 -27.27 -1.31
CA GLY A 215 33.57 -27.71 -1.13
C GLY A 215 34.15 -28.60 -2.25
N THR A 216 33.35 -29.07 -3.22
CA THR A 216 33.83 -29.83 -4.39
C THR A 216 34.25 -28.95 -5.58
N LEU A 217 34.71 -27.73 -5.29
CA LEU A 217 35.07 -26.67 -6.24
C LEU A 217 36.17 -27.04 -7.26
N ARG A 218 36.85 -28.18 -7.06
CA ARG A 218 37.93 -28.70 -7.91
C ARG A 218 37.57 -29.99 -8.65
N THR A 219 36.46 -30.63 -8.29
CA THR A 219 36.22 -32.03 -8.61
C THR A 219 34.88 -32.28 -9.30
N GLY A 220 33.95 -31.32 -9.35
CA GLY A 220 32.67 -31.59 -9.99
C GLY A 220 31.72 -30.39 -10.14
N TRP A 221 31.24 -30.18 -11.36
CA TRP A 221 30.25 -29.16 -11.71
C TRP A 221 28.98 -29.79 -12.26
N VAL A 222 27.83 -29.22 -11.92
CA VAL A 222 26.52 -29.63 -12.40
C VAL A 222 25.97 -28.52 -13.28
N GLU A 223 25.57 -28.88 -14.50
CA GLU A 223 24.84 -27.97 -15.38
C GLU A 223 23.42 -27.80 -14.85
N LEU A 224 22.99 -26.56 -14.71
CA LEU A 224 21.65 -26.21 -14.26
C LEU A 224 20.76 -26.01 -15.47
N LEU A 225 19.66 -26.77 -15.54
CA LEU A 225 18.72 -26.75 -16.65
C LEU A 225 17.37 -26.14 -16.24
N PRO A 226 16.63 -25.50 -17.16
CA PRO A 226 15.29 -25.00 -16.89
C PRO A 226 14.31 -26.13 -16.52
N ALA A 227 13.34 -25.83 -15.66
CA ALA A 227 12.29 -26.78 -15.28
C ALA A 227 11.49 -27.29 -16.51
N GLY A 228 11.26 -28.61 -16.60
CA GLY A 228 10.57 -29.26 -17.72
C GLY A 228 11.50 -29.90 -18.76
N VAL A 229 12.82 -29.68 -18.68
CA VAL A 229 13.83 -30.41 -19.45
C VAL A 229 14.33 -31.57 -18.59
N ALA A 230 13.59 -32.68 -18.57
CA ALA A 230 14.06 -33.89 -17.87
C ALA A 230 15.21 -34.52 -18.68
N PRO A 231 16.39 -34.80 -18.09
CA PRO A 231 17.35 -35.66 -18.75
C PRO A 231 16.71 -37.04 -18.88
N ALA A 232 16.61 -37.56 -20.11
CA ALA A 232 16.08 -38.89 -20.35
C ALA A 232 16.95 -39.93 -19.62
N LEU A 233 16.55 -40.34 -18.41
CA LEU A 233 17.16 -41.45 -17.68
C LEU A 233 16.70 -42.77 -18.32
N GLY A 234 17.35 -43.12 -19.42
CA GLY A 234 17.15 -44.38 -20.14
C GLY A 234 18.48 -44.93 -20.65
N THR A 235 19.13 -45.79 -19.86
CA THR A 235 20.11 -46.83 -20.26
C THR A 235 21.27 -46.47 -21.21
N ALA A 236 21.64 -45.20 -21.39
CA ALA A 236 22.84 -44.86 -22.17
C ALA A 236 24.11 -45.09 -21.34
N SER A 237 25.13 -45.71 -21.94
CA SER A 237 26.43 -45.95 -21.30
C SER A 237 27.14 -44.63 -20.96
N PRO A 238 28.03 -44.61 -19.94
CA PRO A 238 28.71 -43.40 -19.43
C PRO A 238 29.69 -42.72 -20.39
N SER A 239 29.58 -42.93 -21.71
CA SER A 239 30.46 -42.33 -22.71
C SER A 239 29.77 -41.30 -23.60
N GLU A 240 28.44 -41.28 -23.66
CA GLU A 240 27.70 -40.43 -24.58
C GLU A 240 27.02 -39.30 -23.82
N ALA A 241 27.34 -38.08 -24.21
CA ALA A 241 26.83 -36.90 -23.56
C ALA A 241 25.40 -36.59 -24.01
N PRO A 242 24.48 -36.21 -23.09
CA PRO A 242 23.07 -35.97 -23.43
C PRO A 242 22.82 -34.98 -24.57
N TRP A 243 23.80 -34.11 -24.88
CA TRP A 243 23.70 -33.03 -25.86
C TRP A 243 24.16 -33.41 -27.29
N GLU A 244 24.63 -34.63 -27.55
CA GLU A 244 25.09 -35.00 -28.91
C GLU A 244 23.94 -35.18 -29.92
N ASN A 245 22.65 -35.18 -29.51
CA ASN A 245 21.55 -35.55 -30.40
C ASN A 245 20.24 -34.73 -30.34
N GLU A 246 20.14 -33.61 -29.62
CA GLU A 246 18.92 -32.78 -29.66
C GLU A 246 19.10 -31.46 -30.42
N PRO A 247 18.48 -31.29 -31.61
CA PRO A 247 18.36 -29.98 -32.23
C PRO A 247 17.35 -29.15 -31.43
N ALA A 248 17.75 -27.93 -31.06
CA ALA A 248 16.89 -27.00 -30.33
C ALA A 248 15.60 -26.73 -31.13
N ARG A 249 14.45 -27.01 -30.51
CA ARG A 249 13.14 -26.57 -31.00
C ARG A 249 13.04 -25.07 -30.76
N VAL A 250 13.04 -24.31 -31.85
CA VAL A 250 12.61 -22.92 -31.87
C VAL A 250 11.08 -22.93 -31.88
N ALA A 251 10.48 -22.53 -30.77
CA ALA A 251 9.12 -22.00 -30.76
C ALA A 251 9.24 -20.48 -30.60
N ASP A 252 8.60 -19.80 -31.53
CA ASP A 252 8.68 -18.38 -31.84
C ASP A 252 7.50 -17.70 -31.12
N ASP A 253 7.80 -16.86 -30.13
CA ASP A 253 6.81 -16.14 -29.34
C ASP A 253 7.32 -14.70 -29.13
N ASP A 254 6.62 -13.74 -29.73
CA ASP A 254 6.81 -12.28 -29.72
C ASP A 254 7.40 -11.68 -28.42
N GLU A 255 8.62 -11.15 -28.46
CA GLU A 255 9.17 -10.27 -27.41
C GLU A 255 9.36 -8.83 -27.95
N GLY A 256 8.28 -8.04 -27.87
CA GLY A 256 8.31 -6.59 -28.08
C GLY A 256 8.93 -5.81 -26.90
N PRO A 257 9.13 -4.48 -27.02
CA PRO A 257 9.84 -3.67 -26.02
C PRO A 257 8.94 -3.44 -24.78
N THR A 258 9.23 -3.77 -23.52
CA THR A 258 10.44 -4.18 -22.79
C THR A 258 10.03 -4.98 -21.53
N HIS A 259 10.46 -6.23 -21.39
CA HIS A 259 10.20 -7.12 -20.22
C HIS A 259 10.85 -6.66 -18.91
N TRP A 260 11.81 -5.72 -18.99
CA TRP A 260 12.60 -5.27 -17.84
C TRP A 260 12.18 -3.89 -17.37
N ARG A 261 11.92 -3.76 -16.06
CA ARG A 261 11.60 -2.51 -15.38
C ARG A 261 12.72 -2.12 -14.41
N ARG A 262 13.22 -0.89 -14.56
CA ARG A 262 14.16 -0.31 -13.60
C ARG A 262 13.43 0.20 -12.37
N CYS A 263 13.85 -0.24 -11.18
CA CYS A 263 13.36 0.29 -9.91
C CYS A 263 13.75 1.77 -9.75
N HIS A 264 12.79 2.62 -9.39
CA HIS A 264 13.04 4.04 -9.22
C HIS A 264 13.82 4.38 -7.93
N LYS A 265 13.84 3.50 -6.92
CA LYS A 265 14.65 3.66 -5.70
C LYS A 265 16.04 3.05 -5.86
N CYS A 266 16.14 1.72 -5.87
CA CYS A 266 17.41 0.99 -5.89
C CYS A 266 18.11 0.94 -7.26
N LYS A 267 17.45 1.39 -8.34
CA LYS A 267 17.98 1.48 -9.71
C LYS A 267 18.31 0.15 -10.40
N LEU A 268 18.09 -0.99 -9.74
CA LEU A 268 18.18 -2.33 -10.32
C LEU A 268 17.05 -2.58 -11.32
N PHE A 269 17.26 -3.50 -12.26
CA PHE A 269 16.25 -3.93 -13.21
C PHE A 269 15.67 -5.27 -12.77
N PHE A 270 14.36 -5.39 -12.89
CA PHE A 270 13.60 -6.60 -12.59
C PHE A 270 12.68 -6.92 -13.74
N ASP A 271 12.24 -8.15 -13.75
CA ASP A 271 11.16 -8.63 -14.57
C ASP A 271 9.88 -7.84 -14.28
N LYS A 272 9.13 -7.46 -15.33
CA LYS A 272 7.92 -6.66 -15.22
C LYS A 272 6.80 -7.49 -14.59
N GLU A 273 6.63 -8.74 -15.03
CA GLU A 273 5.67 -9.71 -14.54
C GLU A 273 5.93 -10.05 -13.07
N GLU A 274 7.19 -10.24 -12.67
CA GLU A 274 7.59 -10.44 -11.27
C GLU A 274 7.16 -9.25 -10.40
N ILE A 275 7.41 -8.02 -10.85
CA ILE A 275 6.96 -6.82 -10.14
C ILE A 275 5.42 -6.79 -10.04
N ILE A 276 4.70 -7.16 -11.10
CA ILE A 276 3.23 -7.18 -11.11
C ILE A 276 2.69 -8.25 -10.14
N GLU A 277 3.27 -9.46 -10.14
CA GLU A 277 2.91 -10.57 -9.25
C GLU A 277 3.12 -10.19 -7.78
N LEU A 278 4.17 -9.43 -7.47
CA LEU A 278 4.43 -8.86 -6.16
C LEU A 278 3.59 -7.60 -5.86
N GLY A 279 2.47 -7.36 -6.56
CA GLY A 279 1.59 -6.21 -6.31
C GLY A 279 2.24 -4.86 -6.63
N GLY A 280 3.27 -4.85 -7.46
CA GLY A 280 4.06 -3.68 -7.84
C GLY A 280 5.21 -3.36 -6.88
N TYR A 281 5.52 -4.23 -5.91
CA TYR A 281 6.67 -4.06 -5.03
C TYR A 281 7.97 -4.49 -5.70
N CYS A 282 9.06 -3.76 -5.42
CA CYS A 282 10.38 -4.16 -5.89
C CYS A 282 10.88 -5.40 -5.12
N PRO A 283 11.27 -6.49 -5.81
CA PRO A 283 11.76 -7.71 -5.16
C PRO A 283 12.96 -7.49 -4.23
N ALA A 284 13.83 -6.53 -4.56
CA ALA A 284 15.05 -6.27 -3.79
C ALA A 284 14.87 -5.32 -2.61
N CYS A 285 14.19 -4.19 -2.81
CA CYS A 285 14.16 -3.11 -1.81
C CYS A 285 12.77 -2.84 -1.23
N GLY A 286 11.77 -3.67 -1.56
CA GLY A 286 10.39 -3.54 -1.06
C GLY A 286 9.69 -2.24 -1.42
N THR A 287 10.25 -1.42 -2.32
CA THR A 287 9.66 -0.13 -2.68
C THR A 287 8.57 -0.31 -3.71
N LEU A 288 7.41 0.28 -3.47
CA LEU A 288 6.28 0.26 -4.38
C LEU A 288 6.61 1.03 -5.67
N GLN A 289 6.62 0.33 -6.82
CA GLN A 289 6.98 0.91 -8.10
C GLN A 289 5.87 1.77 -8.68
N ARG A 290 6.27 2.81 -9.42
CA ARG A 290 5.37 3.68 -10.17
C ARG A 290 4.70 2.88 -11.28
N LEU A 291 3.38 3.00 -11.37
CA LEU A 291 2.61 2.43 -12.47
C LEU A 291 2.47 3.46 -13.57
N ARG A 292 2.53 2.98 -14.82
CA ARG A 292 2.06 3.77 -15.95
C ARG A 292 0.55 3.92 -15.89
N SER A 293 0.02 4.91 -16.60
CA SER A 293 -1.40 5.22 -16.60
C SER A 293 -2.30 4.08 -17.13
N ASP A 294 -1.86 3.32 -18.15
CA ASP A 294 -2.51 2.08 -18.61
C ASP A 294 -2.51 0.99 -17.53
N GLU A 295 -1.37 0.75 -16.90
CA GLU A 295 -1.23 -0.26 -15.84
C GLU A 295 -2.11 0.05 -14.64
N ARG A 296 -2.18 1.34 -14.27
CA ARG A 296 -3.06 1.80 -13.20
C ARG A 296 -4.53 1.56 -13.54
N LEU A 297 -4.94 1.90 -14.77
CA LEU A 297 -6.31 1.67 -15.23
C LEU A 297 -6.61 0.18 -15.20
N ALA A 298 -5.77 -0.66 -15.81
CA ALA A 298 -5.94 -2.11 -15.85
C ALA A 298 -6.04 -2.76 -14.46
N ALA A 299 -5.29 -2.25 -13.47
CA ALA A 299 -5.33 -2.76 -12.10
C ALA A 299 -6.55 -2.29 -11.29
N THR A 300 -7.22 -1.21 -11.71
CA THR A 300 -8.23 -0.53 -10.88
C THR A 300 -9.64 -0.64 -11.44
N VAL A 301 -9.82 -0.38 -12.75
CA VAL A 301 -11.14 -0.29 -13.39
C VAL A 301 -11.56 -1.63 -13.99
N ASP A 302 -12.85 -1.78 -14.28
CA ASP A 302 -13.37 -3.01 -14.91
C ASP A 302 -12.79 -3.17 -16.32
N ALA A 303 -12.45 -4.40 -16.70
CA ALA A 303 -11.81 -4.69 -17.97
C ALA A 303 -12.66 -4.17 -19.14
N GLY A 304 -12.02 -3.42 -20.04
CA GLY A 304 -12.69 -2.84 -21.20
C GLY A 304 -13.67 -1.69 -20.92
N SER A 305 -13.81 -1.22 -19.68
CA SER A 305 -14.73 -0.14 -19.32
C SER A 305 -14.21 1.28 -19.59
N PHE A 306 -12.90 1.44 -19.76
CA PHE A 306 -12.29 2.76 -19.89
C PHE A 306 -12.50 3.36 -21.29
N GLU A 307 -13.24 4.47 -21.32
CA GLU A 307 -13.40 5.34 -22.49
C GLU A 307 -12.58 6.62 -22.28
N GLU A 308 -11.50 6.77 -23.04
CA GLU A 308 -10.66 7.97 -22.95
C GLU A 308 -11.39 9.20 -23.49
N TRP A 309 -11.34 10.29 -22.74
CA TRP A 309 -11.86 11.60 -23.10
C TRP A 309 -10.73 12.57 -23.36
N ASN A 310 -10.95 13.43 -24.36
CA ASN A 310 -10.01 14.49 -24.73
C ASN A 310 -8.57 13.97 -24.91
N ALA A 311 -8.41 12.79 -25.53
CA ALA A 311 -7.11 12.13 -25.71
C ALA A 311 -6.09 13.11 -26.31
N VAL A 312 -6.49 13.79 -27.38
CA VAL A 312 -5.78 14.90 -28.02
C VAL A 312 -6.46 16.22 -27.67
N MET A 313 -5.67 17.19 -27.21
CA MET A 313 -6.08 18.58 -27.04
C MET A 313 -5.08 19.50 -27.74
N PRO A 314 -5.50 20.70 -28.20
CA PRO A 314 -4.56 21.67 -28.76
C PRO A 314 -3.47 22.02 -27.74
N ASP A 315 -2.22 21.79 -28.11
CA ASP A 315 -1.06 22.25 -27.37
C ASP A 315 -0.49 23.53 -27.99
N SER A 316 0.28 24.26 -27.19
CA SER A 316 0.96 25.48 -27.62
C SER A 316 2.29 25.62 -26.90
N ASN A 317 3.20 26.42 -27.46
CA ASN A 317 4.40 26.88 -26.79
C ASN A 317 4.19 28.32 -26.31
N PRO A 318 3.50 28.54 -25.18
CA PRO A 318 3.00 29.87 -24.86
C PRO A 318 4.09 30.89 -24.48
N LEU A 319 5.31 30.42 -24.19
CA LEU A 319 6.45 31.27 -23.86
C LEU A 319 7.51 31.29 -24.97
N ASP A 320 7.23 30.70 -26.14
CA ASP A 320 8.23 30.47 -27.18
C ASP A 320 9.53 29.83 -26.63
N PHE A 321 9.39 28.91 -25.66
CA PHE A 321 10.50 28.31 -24.96
C PHE A 321 11.37 27.48 -25.94
N PRO A 322 12.69 27.72 -26.01
CA PRO A 322 13.56 27.05 -26.98
C PRO A 322 13.60 25.52 -26.80
N GLY A 323 13.39 24.78 -27.88
CA GLY A 323 13.46 23.32 -27.86
C GLY A 323 12.27 22.62 -27.18
N TYR A 324 11.21 23.36 -26.82
CA TYR A 324 10.06 22.79 -26.10
C TYR A 324 9.20 21.88 -26.98
N PRO A 325 8.82 22.25 -28.23
CA PRO A 325 8.06 21.37 -29.11
C PRO A 325 8.76 20.03 -29.38
N GLU A 326 10.08 20.05 -29.56
CA GLU A 326 10.89 18.85 -29.79
C GLU A 326 10.90 17.95 -28.55
N LYS A 327 10.98 18.53 -27.34
CA LYS A 327 10.89 17.76 -26.09
C LYS A 327 9.51 17.15 -25.89
N ILE A 328 8.44 17.87 -26.24
CA ILE A 328 7.07 17.32 -26.19
C ILE A 328 6.96 16.13 -27.15
N ALA A 329 7.45 16.27 -28.39
CA ALA A 329 7.45 15.18 -29.37
C ALA A 329 8.24 13.96 -28.88
N ASP A 330 9.43 14.16 -28.30
CA ASP A 330 10.25 13.10 -27.69
C ASP A 330 9.52 12.40 -26.53
N GLN A 331 8.81 13.15 -25.68
CA GLN A 331 8.01 12.55 -24.60
C GLN A 331 6.83 11.75 -25.14
N ARG A 332 6.15 12.22 -26.19
CA ARG A 332 5.05 11.48 -26.86
C ARG A 332 5.55 10.17 -27.44
N GLU A 333 6.68 10.20 -28.14
CA GLU A 333 7.30 9.01 -28.73
C GLU A 333 7.69 7.98 -27.66
N LYS A 334 8.33 8.42 -26.58
CA LYS A 334 8.78 7.51 -25.49
C LYS A 334 7.64 6.93 -24.66
N SER A 335 6.61 7.72 -24.39
CA SER A 335 5.52 7.33 -23.49
C SER A 335 4.34 6.68 -24.22
N GLY A 336 4.18 6.93 -25.52
CA GLY A 336 2.98 6.58 -26.28
C GLY A 336 1.74 7.37 -25.85
N LEU A 337 1.91 8.53 -25.19
CA LEU A 337 0.82 9.38 -24.68
C LEU A 337 0.90 10.77 -25.28
N GLU A 338 -0.25 11.41 -25.42
CA GLU A 338 -0.34 12.79 -25.90
C GLU A 338 0.11 13.83 -24.86
N GLU A 339 -0.08 13.52 -23.58
CA GLU A 339 0.21 14.39 -22.44
C GLU A 339 0.30 13.60 -21.13
N ALA A 340 0.79 14.23 -20.06
CA ALA A 340 1.03 13.70 -18.72
C ALA A 340 -0.23 13.35 -17.90
N VAL A 341 -1.40 13.26 -18.53
CA VAL A 341 -2.64 12.79 -17.89
C VAL A 341 -3.56 12.13 -18.90
N ARG A 342 -4.08 10.96 -18.52
CA ARG A 342 -5.24 10.34 -19.17
C ARG A 342 -6.49 10.68 -18.38
N THR A 343 -7.55 11.06 -19.07
CA THR A 343 -8.84 11.38 -18.45
C THR A 343 -9.92 10.63 -19.21
N GLY A 344 -10.94 10.13 -18.54
CA GLY A 344 -11.98 9.36 -19.21
C GLY A 344 -13.10 8.94 -18.27
N ARG A 345 -13.98 8.10 -18.80
CA ARG A 345 -15.01 7.41 -18.02
C ARG A 345 -14.62 5.95 -17.87
N ALA A 346 -14.94 5.37 -16.73
CA ALA A 346 -14.77 3.94 -16.48
C ALA A 346 -15.86 3.43 -15.54
N THR A 347 -15.79 2.14 -15.21
CA THR A 347 -16.54 1.55 -14.10
C THR A 347 -15.59 0.85 -13.13
N ILE A 348 -15.94 0.84 -11.84
CA ILE A 348 -15.31 -0.01 -10.83
C ILE A 348 -16.42 -0.81 -10.17
N ALA A 349 -16.39 -2.13 -10.28
CA ALA A 349 -17.47 -3.01 -9.84
C ALA A 349 -18.83 -2.58 -10.43
N GLY A 350 -18.85 -2.16 -11.70
CA GLY A 350 -20.06 -1.66 -12.37
C GLY A 350 -20.51 -0.25 -11.94
N LEU A 351 -19.86 0.39 -10.96
CA LEU A 351 -20.17 1.76 -10.56
C LEU A 351 -19.47 2.76 -11.49
N PRO A 352 -20.20 3.66 -12.16
CA PRO A 352 -19.62 4.56 -13.14
C PRO A 352 -18.87 5.71 -12.46
N LEU A 353 -17.74 6.11 -13.03
CA LEU A 353 -16.94 7.24 -12.58
C LEU A 353 -16.26 7.95 -13.76
N ALA A 354 -15.92 9.22 -13.53
CA ALA A 354 -14.89 9.90 -14.30
C ALA A 354 -13.54 9.68 -13.59
N VAL A 355 -12.52 9.27 -14.36
CA VAL A 355 -11.21 8.94 -13.82
C VAL A 355 -10.10 9.71 -14.54
N GLY A 356 -9.21 10.33 -13.76
CA GLY A 356 -7.98 10.94 -14.21
C GLY A 356 -6.77 10.17 -13.69
N VAL A 357 -5.81 9.86 -14.56
CA VAL A 357 -4.57 9.18 -14.18
C VAL A 357 -3.38 9.97 -14.70
N MET A 358 -2.65 10.62 -13.80
CA MET A 358 -1.45 11.35 -14.14
C MET A 358 -0.29 10.40 -14.45
N GLU A 359 0.54 10.75 -15.44
CA GLU A 359 1.66 9.94 -15.91
C GLU A 359 3.00 10.54 -15.50
N SER A 360 3.69 9.89 -14.55
CA SER A 360 5.04 10.28 -14.16
C SER A 360 6.09 10.03 -15.26
N GLY A 361 5.83 9.11 -16.20
CA GLY A 361 6.69 8.88 -17.37
C GLY A 361 6.74 10.04 -18.37
N PHE A 362 5.82 11.01 -18.29
CA PHE A 362 5.75 12.18 -19.18
C PHE A 362 6.06 13.45 -18.39
N PHE A 363 7.28 13.99 -18.55
CA PHE A 363 7.76 15.14 -17.75
C PHE A 363 7.48 15.02 -16.24
N MET A 364 7.64 13.83 -15.64
CA MET A 364 7.37 13.61 -14.22
C MET A 364 5.93 13.99 -13.82
N GLY A 365 4.94 13.89 -14.72
CA GLY A 365 3.57 14.29 -14.40
C GLY A 365 3.41 15.80 -14.23
N SER A 366 4.35 16.61 -14.73
CA SER A 366 4.31 18.06 -14.52
C SER A 366 3.06 18.66 -15.15
N MET A 367 2.39 19.56 -14.42
CA MET A 367 1.15 20.16 -14.88
C MET A 367 1.43 21.32 -15.86
N GLY A 368 1.26 21.08 -17.16
CA GLY A 368 1.15 22.13 -18.19
C GLY A 368 -0.30 22.59 -18.39
N HIS A 369 -0.53 23.53 -19.30
CA HIS A 369 -1.85 24.03 -19.66
C HIS A 369 -2.77 22.93 -20.18
N VAL A 370 -2.23 22.00 -20.98
CA VAL A 370 -3.01 20.85 -21.48
C VAL A 370 -3.43 19.93 -20.34
N VAL A 371 -2.56 19.65 -19.38
CA VAL A 371 -2.91 18.85 -18.19
C VAL A 371 -4.05 19.52 -17.42
N GLY A 372 -3.93 20.82 -17.14
CA GLY A 372 -4.97 21.60 -16.47
C GLY A 372 -6.30 21.63 -17.22
N GLU A 373 -6.25 21.78 -18.55
CA GLU A 373 -7.42 21.72 -19.42
C GLU A 373 -8.08 20.34 -19.39
N LYS A 374 -7.32 19.26 -19.54
CA LYS A 374 -7.86 17.88 -19.53
C LYS A 374 -8.58 17.57 -18.21
N VAL A 375 -7.97 17.92 -17.07
CA VAL A 375 -8.58 17.68 -15.76
C VAL A 375 -9.83 18.54 -15.56
N ALA A 376 -9.78 19.84 -15.89
CA ALA A 376 -10.93 20.72 -15.76
C ALA A 376 -12.10 20.29 -16.67
N ALA A 377 -11.82 19.95 -17.93
CA ALA A 377 -12.82 19.48 -18.89
C ALA A 377 -13.43 18.12 -18.49
N MET A 378 -12.62 17.22 -17.91
CA MET A 378 -13.13 15.97 -17.33
C MET A 378 -14.11 16.25 -16.19
N ILE A 379 -13.78 17.17 -15.29
CA ILE A 379 -14.66 17.55 -14.18
C ILE A 379 -15.95 18.19 -14.70
N ASP A 380 -15.86 19.13 -15.64
CA ASP A 380 -17.05 19.78 -16.21
C ASP A 380 -17.96 18.75 -16.92
N ARG A 381 -17.38 17.76 -17.62
CA ARG A 381 -18.14 16.65 -18.21
C ARG A 381 -18.72 15.71 -17.15
N ALA A 382 -17.97 15.42 -16.07
CA ALA A 382 -18.47 14.62 -14.95
C ALA A 382 -19.67 15.27 -14.28
N ILE A 383 -19.69 16.61 -14.14
CA ILE A 383 -20.85 17.35 -13.65
C ILE A 383 -22.06 17.15 -14.58
N ALA A 384 -21.85 17.27 -15.90
CA ALA A 384 -22.91 17.10 -16.89
C ALA A 384 -23.48 15.66 -16.90
N GLU A 385 -22.63 14.65 -16.73
CA GLU A 385 -23.01 13.23 -16.69
C GLU A 385 -23.37 12.73 -15.27
N ARG A 386 -23.31 13.60 -14.25
CA ARG A 386 -23.47 13.28 -12.81
C ARG A 386 -22.59 12.11 -12.33
N LEU A 387 -21.32 12.13 -12.72
CA LEU A 387 -20.35 11.12 -12.35
C LEU A 387 -19.50 11.55 -11.14
N PRO A 388 -19.21 10.63 -10.21
CA PRO A 388 -18.15 10.83 -9.24
C PRO A 388 -16.79 10.93 -9.93
N VAL A 389 -15.84 11.67 -9.36
CA VAL A 389 -14.52 11.91 -9.96
C VAL A 389 -13.42 11.30 -9.09
N VAL A 390 -12.57 10.47 -9.68
CA VAL A 390 -11.35 9.92 -9.03
C VAL A 390 -10.11 10.37 -9.80
N VAL A 391 -9.11 10.93 -9.11
CA VAL A 391 -7.84 11.33 -9.76
C VAL A 391 -6.64 10.70 -9.06
N PHE A 392 -5.93 9.85 -9.79
CA PHE A 392 -4.61 9.36 -9.41
C PHE A 392 -3.58 10.44 -9.73
N CYS A 393 -3.05 11.05 -8.68
CA CYS A 393 -2.13 12.16 -8.75
C CYS A 393 -0.68 11.65 -8.74
N ALA A 394 0.10 12.12 -9.70
CA ALA A 394 1.54 11.91 -9.81
C ALA A 394 2.12 13.13 -10.50
N SER A 395 2.94 13.92 -9.79
CA SER A 395 3.56 15.11 -10.34
C SER A 395 4.84 15.53 -9.61
N GLY A 396 5.84 15.91 -10.40
CA GLY A 396 7.02 16.67 -9.95
C GLY A 396 6.77 18.17 -9.79
N GLY A 397 5.57 18.67 -10.12
CA GLY A 397 5.16 20.06 -9.93
C GLY A 397 4.70 20.77 -11.21
N ALA A 398 4.90 22.08 -11.27
CA ALA A 398 4.51 22.91 -12.41
C ALA A 398 5.45 22.69 -13.61
N ARG A 399 4.91 22.79 -14.83
CA ARG A 399 5.70 22.73 -16.06
C ARG A 399 6.39 24.06 -16.33
N MET A 400 7.66 24.14 -15.93
CA MET A 400 8.46 25.37 -15.98
C MET A 400 8.57 25.98 -17.39
N GLN A 401 8.55 25.15 -18.43
CA GLN A 401 8.59 25.57 -19.84
C GLN A 401 7.40 26.45 -20.23
N GLU A 402 6.29 26.38 -19.47
CA GLU A 402 5.08 27.17 -19.69
C GLU A 402 4.90 28.28 -18.64
N GLY A 403 5.81 28.37 -17.65
CA GLY A 403 5.86 29.42 -16.64
C GLY A 403 4.53 29.71 -15.95
N LEU A 404 4.09 30.97 -15.98
CA LEU A 404 2.86 31.40 -15.30
C LEU A 404 1.59 30.74 -15.84
N ILE A 405 1.57 30.28 -17.08
CA ILE A 405 0.40 29.61 -17.66
C ILE A 405 0.19 28.24 -17.02
N SER A 406 1.28 27.53 -16.72
CA SER A 406 1.24 26.31 -15.91
C SER A 406 0.74 26.61 -14.48
N LEU A 407 1.19 27.71 -13.86
CA LEU A 407 0.71 28.12 -12.54
C LEU A 407 -0.80 28.41 -12.54
N MET A 408 -1.34 29.07 -13.57
CA MET A 408 -2.76 29.37 -13.67
C MET A 408 -3.66 28.14 -13.76
N GLN A 409 -3.11 26.98 -14.15
CA GLN A 409 -3.88 25.73 -14.16
C GLN A 409 -4.30 25.28 -12.76
N MET A 410 -3.51 25.61 -11.72
CA MET A 410 -3.90 25.34 -10.33
C MET A 410 -5.26 25.97 -10.02
N ALA A 411 -5.38 27.27 -10.28
CA ALA A 411 -6.63 28.01 -10.06
C ALA A 411 -7.76 27.47 -10.94
N LYS A 412 -7.48 27.19 -12.22
CA LYS A 412 -8.47 26.66 -13.17
C LYS A 412 -9.09 25.35 -12.68
N VAL A 413 -8.26 24.38 -12.29
CA VAL A 413 -8.75 23.07 -11.83
C VAL A 413 -9.45 23.22 -10.49
N SER A 414 -8.95 24.04 -9.56
CA SER A 414 -9.65 24.32 -8.30
C SER A 414 -11.04 24.94 -8.51
N CYS A 415 -11.21 25.83 -9.50
CA CYS A 415 -12.54 26.32 -9.86
C CYS A 415 -13.45 25.19 -10.39
N ALA A 416 -12.92 24.20 -11.10
CA ALA A 416 -13.70 23.04 -11.54
C ALA A 416 -14.10 22.14 -10.37
N VAL A 417 -13.18 21.90 -9.43
CA VAL A 417 -13.45 21.15 -8.19
C VAL A 417 -14.54 21.84 -7.35
N GLU A 418 -14.52 23.18 -7.24
CA GLU A 418 -15.57 23.93 -6.56
C GLU A 418 -16.94 23.71 -7.21
N ARG A 419 -17.03 23.79 -8.55
CA ARG A 419 -18.28 23.51 -9.28
C ARG A 419 -18.77 22.07 -9.07
N LEU A 420 -17.86 21.11 -9.01
CA LEU A 420 -18.16 19.71 -8.71
C LEU A 420 -18.74 19.56 -7.30
N GLY A 421 -18.16 20.27 -6.33
CA GLY A 421 -18.64 20.37 -4.97
C GLY A 421 -20.05 20.96 -4.89
N ALA A 422 -20.30 22.06 -5.59
CA ALA A 422 -21.63 22.67 -5.69
C ALA A 422 -22.67 21.73 -6.35
N ALA A 423 -22.23 20.86 -7.26
CA ALA A 423 -23.06 19.81 -7.86
C ALA A 423 -23.30 18.60 -6.94
N ARG A 424 -22.70 18.57 -5.73
CA ARG A 424 -22.75 17.48 -4.74
C ARG A 424 -22.23 16.15 -5.26
N LEU A 425 -21.21 16.19 -6.12
CA LEU A 425 -20.53 14.99 -6.62
C LEU A 425 -19.21 14.78 -5.86
N PRO A 426 -18.82 13.53 -5.55
CA PRO A 426 -17.62 13.25 -4.80
C PRO A 426 -16.37 13.44 -5.66
N PHE A 427 -15.36 14.04 -5.06
CA PHE A 427 -14.02 14.19 -5.62
C PHE A 427 -13.03 13.43 -4.75
N ILE A 428 -12.49 12.33 -5.27
CA ILE A 428 -11.54 11.47 -4.56
C ILE A 428 -10.18 11.61 -5.23
N THR A 429 -9.14 11.86 -4.44
CA THR A 429 -7.77 11.89 -4.95
C THR A 429 -6.98 10.72 -4.38
N VAL A 430 -6.13 10.12 -5.22
CA VAL A 430 -5.21 9.07 -4.82
C VAL A 430 -3.80 9.57 -5.10
N LEU A 431 -3.06 9.87 -4.04
CA LEU A 431 -1.71 10.41 -4.10
C LEU A 431 -0.72 9.26 -4.31
N THR A 432 0.01 9.31 -5.42
CA THR A 432 1.00 8.29 -5.79
C THR A 432 2.39 8.91 -5.89
N ASP A 433 3.42 8.06 -5.95
CA ASP A 433 4.81 8.54 -5.96
C ASP A 433 5.23 9.14 -7.31
N PRO A 434 5.76 10.38 -7.35
CA PRO A 434 5.67 11.43 -6.35
C PRO A 434 4.46 12.34 -6.61
N THR A 435 3.88 12.94 -5.58
CA THR A 435 2.88 14.01 -5.71
C THR A 435 3.42 15.27 -5.04
N THR A 436 3.88 16.23 -5.86
CA THR A 436 4.54 17.44 -5.36
C THR A 436 4.19 18.72 -6.12
N GLY A 437 4.59 19.88 -5.58
CA GLY A 437 4.51 21.18 -6.25
C GLY A 437 3.10 21.71 -6.44
N GLY A 438 2.81 22.24 -7.63
CA GLY A 438 1.52 22.86 -7.93
C GLY A 438 0.33 21.91 -7.84
N VAL A 439 0.54 20.61 -8.06
CA VAL A 439 -0.53 19.60 -7.98
C VAL A 439 -0.93 19.35 -6.52
N THR A 440 0.03 19.14 -5.61
CA THR A 440 -0.26 19.08 -4.16
C THR A 440 -0.84 20.38 -3.63
N ALA A 441 -0.35 21.52 -4.10
CA ALA A 441 -0.88 22.83 -3.70
C ALA A 441 -2.22 23.22 -4.38
N SER A 442 -2.88 22.28 -5.07
CA SER A 442 -4.18 22.50 -5.70
C SER A 442 -5.05 21.24 -5.59
N PHE A 443 -5.51 20.68 -6.70
CA PHE A 443 -6.58 19.69 -6.74
C PHE A 443 -6.25 18.39 -6.01
N ALA A 444 -4.99 18.00 -5.88
CA ALA A 444 -4.63 16.75 -5.20
C ALA A 444 -5.00 16.76 -3.70
N MET A 445 -5.00 17.93 -3.05
CA MET A 445 -5.39 18.11 -1.64
C MET A 445 -6.81 18.67 -1.46
N GLN A 446 -7.55 18.85 -2.56
CA GLN A 446 -8.92 19.39 -2.55
C GLN A 446 -9.99 18.30 -2.66
N GLY A 447 -9.59 17.02 -2.61
CA GLY A 447 -10.51 15.88 -2.55
C GLY A 447 -11.43 15.98 -1.34
N ASP A 448 -12.67 15.54 -1.49
CA ASP A 448 -13.52 15.19 -0.35
C ASP A 448 -12.87 14.07 0.46
N ILE A 449 -12.22 13.12 -0.23
CA ILE A 449 -11.40 12.05 0.35
C ILE A 449 -10.05 12.02 -0.36
N VAL A 450 -8.97 12.04 0.42
CA VAL A 450 -7.57 12.04 -0.04
C VAL A 450 -6.90 10.75 0.43
N LEU A 451 -6.73 9.81 -0.49
CA LEU A 451 -6.04 8.55 -0.26
C LEU A 451 -4.57 8.67 -0.68
N ALA A 452 -3.69 7.86 -0.10
CA ALA A 452 -2.30 7.75 -0.51
C ALA A 452 -1.87 6.30 -0.69
N GLU A 453 -0.95 6.03 -1.63
CA GLU A 453 -0.26 4.74 -1.67
C GLU A 453 0.87 4.69 -0.62
N PRO A 454 1.19 3.50 -0.05
CA PRO A 454 2.27 3.33 0.91
C PRO A 454 3.61 3.87 0.38
N GLY A 455 4.34 4.57 1.24
CA GLY A 455 5.66 5.14 0.93
C GLY A 455 5.68 6.22 -0.17
N ALA A 456 4.52 6.70 -0.65
CA ALA A 456 4.47 7.73 -1.69
C ALA A 456 5.06 9.06 -1.20
N LEU A 457 5.89 9.71 -2.03
CA LEU A 457 6.42 11.04 -1.71
C LEU A 457 5.35 12.12 -1.95
N ILE A 458 4.86 12.75 -0.89
CA ILE A 458 3.82 13.78 -0.89
C ILE A 458 4.36 15.05 -0.23
N GLY A 459 4.43 16.16 -0.98
CA GLY A 459 4.93 17.39 -0.41
C GLY A 459 4.72 18.65 -1.24
N PHE A 460 4.79 19.81 -0.60
CA PHE A 460 4.71 21.10 -1.31
C PHE A 460 5.93 21.34 -2.22
N ALA A 461 7.13 21.15 -1.68
CA ALA A 461 8.39 21.26 -2.41
C ALA A 461 9.17 19.96 -2.32
N GLY A 462 9.88 19.58 -3.37
CA GLY A 462 10.71 18.38 -3.34
C GLY A 462 11.81 18.47 -2.27
N GLN A 463 12.09 17.37 -1.59
CA GLN A 463 13.08 17.30 -0.50
C GLN A 463 14.44 17.94 -0.84
N ARG A 464 14.91 17.79 -2.09
CA ARG A 464 16.16 18.40 -2.55
C ARG A 464 16.11 19.94 -2.46
N VAL A 465 15.02 20.55 -2.92
CA VAL A 465 14.82 22.01 -2.90
C VAL A 465 14.82 22.51 -1.45
N ILE A 466 14.19 21.75 -0.54
CA ILE A 466 14.13 22.10 0.88
C ILE A 466 15.52 22.02 1.51
N ARG A 467 16.27 20.94 1.31
CA ARG A 467 17.65 20.81 1.83
C ARG A 467 18.55 21.92 1.30
N ASP A 468 18.43 22.24 0.01
CA ASP A 468 19.21 23.29 -0.62
C ASP A 468 18.89 24.68 -0.06
N THR A 469 17.64 24.91 0.37
CA THR A 469 17.15 26.19 0.89
C THR A 469 17.38 26.35 2.40
N ILE A 470 16.94 25.38 3.20
CA ILE A 470 16.93 25.43 4.68
C ILE A 470 18.29 25.02 5.26
N LYS A 471 19.12 24.29 4.50
CA LYS A 471 20.43 23.77 4.93
C LYS A 471 20.35 22.90 6.20
N GLN A 472 19.27 22.14 6.33
CA GLN A 472 19.06 21.18 7.42
C GLN A 472 18.84 19.78 6.85
N GLU A 473 19.25 18.76 7.62
CA GLU A 473 18.85 17.39 7.36
C GLU A 473 17.35 17.23 7.64
N LEU A 474 16.67 16.54 6.73
CA LEU A 474 15.25 16.27 6.88
C LEU A 474 15.07 15.01 7.72
N PRO A 475 14.06 14.95 8.61
CA PRO A 475 13.75 13.73 9.36
C PRO A 475 13.55 12.52 8.44
N GLU A 476 13.82 11.33 8.98
CA GLU A 476 13.42 10.09 8.32
C GLU A 476 11.91 10.06 8.11
N GLY A 477 11.45 9.52 6.98
CA GLY A 477 10.02 9.52 6.62
C GLY A 477 9.44 10.89 6.23
N PHE A 478 10.22 11.98 6.25
CA PHE A 478 9.70 13.30 5.87
C PHE A 478 9.08 13.28 4.45
N GLN A 479 7.85 13.78 4.32
CA GLN A 479 7.05 13.77 3.09
C GLN A 479 6.65 12.38 2.58
N THR A 480 6.73 11.31 3.34
CA THR A 480 6.08 10.04 2.93
C THR A 480 4.58 10.09 3.20
N ALA A 481 3.85 9.11 2.67
CA ALA A 481 2.42 8.94 2.94
C ALA A 481 2.13 8.76 4.44
N GLU A 482 3.01 8.03 5.14
CA GLU A 482 2.92 7.80 6.60
C GLU A 482 3.09 9.11 7.36
N PHE A 483 4.07 9.92 6.98
CA PHE A 483 4.23 11.27 7.53
C PHE A 483 3.00 12.14 7.27
N ALA A 484 2.46 12.08 6.05
CA ALA A 484 1.25 12.84 5.70
C ALA A 484 0.03 12.40 6.51
N LEU A 485 -0.13 11.10 6.78
CA LEU A 485 -1.23 10.56 7.60
C LEU A 485 -1.09 10.98 9.07
N GLU A 486 0.11 10.83 9.65
CA GLU A 486 0.40 11.21 11.03
C GLU A 486 0.14 12.70 11.28
N HIS A 487 0.48 13.55 10.31
CA HIS A 487 0.24 15.00 10.37
C HIS A 487 -1.13 15.41 9.82
N GLY A 488 -2.04 14.45 9.64
CA GLY A 488 -3.44 14.69 9.30
C GLY A 488 -3.68 15.34 7.94
N LEU A 489 -2.74 15.20 7.00
CA LEU A 489 -2.80 15.79 5.65
C LEU A 489 -3.58 14.94 4.65
N VAL A 490 -3.68 13.63 4.90
CA VAL A 490 -4.42 12.66 4.08
C VAL A 490 -5.39 11.87 4.94
N ASP A 491 -6.41 11.28 4.31
CA ASP A 491 -7.47 10.54 5.00
C ASP A 491 -7.08 9.09 5.28
N ALA A 492 -6.39 8.41 4.36
CA ALA A 492 -5.98 7.03 4.55
C ALA A 492 -4.81 6.64 3.64
N ILE A 493 -4.02 5.67 4.09
CA ILE A 493 -3.06 4.96 3.24
C ILE A 493 -3.73 3.66 2.81
N VAL A 494 -3.78 3.42 1.50
CA VAL A 494 -4.46 2.27 0.92
C VAL A 494 -3.47 1.45 0.12
N GLU A 495 -3.32 0.19 0.52
CA GLU A 495 -2.52 -0.78 -0.21
C GLU A 495 -3.01 -0.93 -1.65
N ARG A 496 -2.09 -1.09 -2.59
CA ARG A 496 -2.43 -1.14 -4.01
C ARG A 496 -3.41 -2.28 -4.35
N SER A 497 -3.29 -3.41 -3.67
CA SER A 497 -4.18 -4.57 -3.80
C SER A 497 -5.61 -4.28 -3.31
N GLN A 498 -5.79 -3.31 -2.41
CA GLN A 498 -7.08 -2.91 -1.84
C GLN A 498 -7.67 -1.67 -2.53
N MET A 499 -6.90 -0.97 -3.35
CA MET A 499 -7.31 0.28 -3.99
C MET A 499 -8.64 0.14 -4.75
N ARG A 500 -8.80 -0.95 -5.52
CA ARG A 500 -10.03 -1.23 -6.27
C ARG A 500 -11.23 -1.40 -5.34
N SER A 501 -11.11 -2.17 -4.26
CA SER A 501 -12.21 -2.45 -3.35
C SER A 501 -12.59 -1.21 -2.51
N VAL A 502 -11.60 -0.44 -2.05
CA VAL A 502 -11.82 0.81 -1.32
C VAL A 502 -12.51 1.83 -2.21
N LEU A 503 -12.03 2.04 -3.45
CA LEU A 503 -12.68 2.97 -4.38
C LEU A 503 -14.12 2.52 -4.72
N ALA A 504 -14.36 1.22 -4.91
CA ALA A 504 -15.72 0.71 -5.13
C ALA A 504 -16.66 1.04 -3.96
N GLN A 505 -16.21 0.82 -2.72
CA GLN A 505 -16.97 1.14 -1.51
C GLN A 505 -17.21 2.65 -1.38
N LEU A 506 -16.20 3.48 -1.64
CA LEU A 506 -16.35 4.93 -1.61
C LEU A 506 -17.35 5.41 -2.66
N LEU A 507 -17.28 4.90 -3.90
CA LEU A 507 -18.24 5.22 -4.96
C LEU A 507 -19.66 4.81 -4.56
N ALA A 508 -19.81 3.64 -3.93
CA ALA A 508 -21.09 3.13 -3.44
C ALA A 508 -21.69 3.99 -2.31
N LEU A 509 -20.87 4.41 -1.33
CA LEU A 509 -21.29 5.26 -0.20
C LEU A 509 -21.76 6.65 -0.64
N HIS A 510 -21.34 7.09 -1.83
CA HIS A 510 -21.69 8.38 -2.42
C HIS A 510 -22.62 8.23 -3.63
N ALA A 511 -23.09 7.01 -3.92
CA ALA A 511 -23.99 6.79 -5.03
C ALA A 511 -25.32 7.52 -4.77
N PRO A 512 -25.86 8.24 -5.77
CA PRO A 512 -27.13 8.93 -5.61
C PRO A 512 -28.26 7.96 -5.23
N ALA A 513 -29.07 8.35 -4.25
CA ALA A 513 -30.29 7.63 -3.84
C ALA A 513 -31.47 7.83 -4.82
N ASP A 514 -31.19 8.31 -6.04
CA ASP A 514 -32.17 8.82 -7.01
C ASP A 514 -33.17 7.76 -7.50
N ASP A 515 -32.89 6.48 -7.27
CA ASP A 515 -33.84 5.39 -7.46
C ASP A 515 -34.23 4.80 -6.09
N PRO A 516 -35.45 5.05 -5.58
CA PRO A 516 -35.96 4.51 -4.33
C PRO A 516 -35.96 2.97 -4.25
N GLY A 517 -35.75 2.26 -5.37
CA GLY A 517 -35.56 0.81 -5.42
C GLY A 517 -34.11 0.34 -5.37
N ARG A 518 -33.13 1.25 -5.43
CA ARG A 518 -31.69 0.94 -5.56
C ARG A 518 -30.93 1.21 -4.27
N ILE A 519 -30.86 0.19 -3.40
CA ILE A 519 -30.00 0.25 -2.20
C ILE A 519 -28.68 -0.44 -2.51
N VAL A 520 -27.58 0.31 -2.44
CA VAL A 520 -26.22 -0.24 -2.51
C VAL A 520 -25.76 -0.56 -1.10
N THR A 521 -25.59 -1.86 -0.82
CA THR A 521 -25.10 -2.37 0.47
C THR A 521 -23.63 -2.75 0.37
N TYR A 522 -22.94 -2.82 1.51
CA TYR A 522 -21.58 -3.35 1.59
C TYR A 522 -21.45 -4.72 0.88
N HIS A 523 -22.36 -5.64 1.19
CA HIS A 523 -22.38 -6.98 0.60
C HIS A 523 -22.58 -6.96 -0.92
N SER A 524 -23.46 -6.10 -1.46
CA SER A 524 -23.64 -5.97 -2.92
C SER A 524 -22.37 -5.49 -3.64
N VAL A 525 -21.56 -4.65 -2.98
CA VAL A 525 -20.26 -4.21 -3.51
C VAL A 525 -19.25 -5.35 -3.46
N MET A 526 -19.19 -6.08 -2.35
CA MET A 526 -18.27 -7.21 -2.20
C MET A 526 -18.60 -8.36 -3.17
N ASP A 527 -19.89 -8.64 -3.37
CA ASP A 527 -20.37 -9.62 -4.36
C ASP A 527 -19.94 -9.20 -5.77
N ALA A 528 -20.11 -7.93 -6.15
CA ALA A 528 -19.67 -7.41 -7.45
C ALA A 528 -18.14 -7.48 -7.62
N LEU A 529 -17.37 -7.23 -6.56
CA LEU A 529 -15.91 -7.36 -6.57
C LEU A 529 -15.45 -8.82 -6.69
N SER A 530 -16.22 -9.78 -6.16
CA SER A 530 -15.89 -11.21 -6.19
C SER A 530 -15.91 -11.82 -7.60
N VAL A 531 -16.68 -11.23 -8.52
CA VAL A 531 -16.77 -11.69 -9.92
C VAL A 531 -15.48 -11.38 -10.71
N GLY A 532 -14.60 -10.53 -10.17
CA GLY A 532 -13.33 -10.14 -10.79
C GLY A 532 -13.45 -9.00 -11.79
N ALA A 533 -12.32 -8.46 -12.25
CA ALA A 533 -12.29 -7.34 -13.19
C ALA A 533 -12.66 -7.73 -14.63
N ASP A 534 -12.52 -9.02 -14.98
CA ASP A 534 -12.80 -9.56 -16.32
C ASP A 534 -14.29 -9.87 -16.57
N ALA A 535 -15.12 -9.72 -15.53
CA ALA A 535 -16.55 -9.98 -15.60
C ALA A 535 -17.35 -8.68 -15.44
N TYR A 536 -18.45 -8.59 -16.19
CA TYR A 536 -19.40 -7.47 -16.14
C TYR A 536 -20.33 -7.60 -14.92
N GLY A 537 -19.76 -7.71 -13.72
CA GLY A 537 -20.54 -7.67 -12.48
C GLY A 537 -21.20 -6.29 -12.35
N SER A 538 -22.52 -6.23 -12.42
CA SER A 538 -23.27 -5.09 -11.89
C SER A 538 -23.37 -5.27 -10.37
N VAL A 539 -23.28 -4.17 -9.61
CA VAL A 539 -23.83 -4.14 -8.26
C VAL A 539 -25.34 -4.38 -8.39
N ASP A 540 -25.73 -5.65 -8.31
CA ASP A 540 -27.09 -6.08 -8.52
C ASP A 540 -27.94 -5.71 -7.30
N VAL A 541 -29.04 -5.05 -7.63
CA VAL A 541 -30.00 -4.46 -6.70
C VAL A 541 -30.91 -5.57 -6.19
N ALA A 542 -30.96 -5.78 -4.88
CA ALA A 542 -32.00 -6.63 -4.30
C ALA A 542 -33.37 -5.91 -4.44
N PRO A 543 -34.39 -6.49 -5.10
CA PRO A 543 -35.69 -5.83 -5.28
C PRO A 543 -36.52 -5.66 -3.99
N GLU A 544 -36.01 -6.02 -2.81
CA GLU A 544 -36.79 -6.08 -1.58
C GLU A 544 -35.97 -5.65 -0.36
N ALA A 545 -35.80 -4.34 -0.17
CA ALA A 545 -35.46 -3.77 1.14
C ALA A 545 -36.59 -2.83 1.63
N ARG A 546 -37.84 -3.17 1.29
CA ARG A 546 -39.04 -2.56 1.91
C ARG A 546 -39.29 -3.04 3.34
N ALA A 547 -38.58 -4.07 3.80
CA ALA A 547 -38.60 -4.52 5.18
C ALA A 547 -37.19 -4.43 5.74
N VAL A 548 -37.02 -3.59 6.75
CA VAL A 548 -35.80 -3.57 7.53
C VAL A 548 -35.71 -4.92 8.28
N GLY A 549 -34.74 -5.77 7.91
CA GLY A 549 -34.35 -6.89 8.76
C GLY A 549 -34.53 -8.33 8.27
N GLU A 550 -34.41 -8.66 6.98
CA GLU A 550 -34.21 -10.07 6.59
C GLU A 550 -33.17 -10.22 5.47
N ARG A 551 -31.90 -10.31 5.89
CA ARG A 551 -30.86 -11.24 5.39
C ARG A 551 -29.48 -10.75 5.84
N ILE A 552 -29.03 -11.24 6.99
CA ILE A 552 -27.85 -12.10 7.17
C ILE A 552 -28.14 -12.86 8.46
N ARG A 553 -28.11 -14.20 8.39
CA ARG A 553 -28.19 -15.04 9.57
C ARG A 553 -26.89 -14.84 10.35
N ASP A 554 -27.02 -14.51 11.63
CA ASP A 554 -25.93 -14.16 12.57
C ASP A 554 -24.80 -15.23 12.67
N GLU A 555 -25.00 -16.44 12.16
CA GLU A 555 -24.04 -17.55 12.26
C GLU A 555 -23.00 -17.60 11.12
N GLU A 556 -23.27 -17.04 9.93
CA GLU A 556 -22.32 -17.09 8.80
C GLU A 556 -21.34 -15.91 8.78
N ALA A 557 -21.75 -14.72 9.26
CA ALA A 557 -20.86 -13.56 9.35
C ALA A 557 -19.77 -13.76 10.41
N ALA A 558 -20.11 -14.27 11.60
CA ALA A 558 -19.16 -14.46 12.69
C ALA A 558 -18.02 -15.46 12.36
N GLY A 559 -18.27 -16.42 11.47
CA GLY A 559 -17.29 -17.43 11.05
C GLY A 559 -16.26 -16.93 10.03
N LEU A 560 -16.63 -15.97 9.19
CA LEU A 560 -15.77 -15.46 8.11
C LEU A 560 -14.83 -14.33 8.60
N TRP A 561 -15.29 -13.51 9.55
CA TRP A 561 -14.49 -12.39 10.09
C TRP A 561 -13.35 -12.85 11.02
N ARG A 562 -13.50 -14.00 11.70
CA ARG A 562 -12.42 -14.57 12.53
C ARG A 562 -11.22 -15.05 11.72
N SER A 563 -11.40 -15.49 10.47
CA SER A 563 -10.28 -15.96 9.64
C SER A 563 -9.57 -14.85 8.87
N LEU A 564 -10.22 -13.68 8.69
CA LEU A 564 -9.63 -12.53 7.99
C LEU A 564 -8.93 -11.54 8.93
N ALA A 565 -9.26 -11.54 10.23
CA ALA A 565 -8.64 -10.68 11.23
C ALA A 565 -7.22 -11.11 11.66
N GLU A 566 -6.70 -12.24 11.17
CA GLU A 566 -5.38 -12.79 11.56
C GLU A 566 -4.19 -12.32 10.70
N SER A 567 -4.33 -11.30 9.84
CA SER A 567 -3.22 -10.85 8.98
C SER A 567 -3.07 -9.33 8.90
N VAL A 568 -2.74 -8.70 10.03
CA VAL A 568 -2.09 -7.39 10.06
C VAL A 568 -0.84 -7.50 10.94
N PRO A 569 0.39 -7.43 10.39
CA PRO A 569 1.58 -7.55 11.19
C PRO A 569 1.81 -6.28 12.02
N VAL A 570 1.61 -6.39 13.34
CA VAL A 570 2.08 -5.40 14.30
C VAL A 570 3.60 -5.57 14.46
N VAL A 571 4.36 -4.58 14.00
CA VAL A 571 5.82 -4.54 14.15
C VAL A 571 6.16 -4.05 15.56
N GLY A 572 6.93 -4.86 16.31
CA GLY A 572 7.51 -4.45 17.59
C GLY A 572 8.11 -5.61 18.39
N GLU A 573 9.28 -6.11 17.98
CA GLU A 573 10.09 -6.97 18.84
C GLU A 573 10.99 -6.14 19.76
N LEU A 574 10.80 -6.23 21.08
CA LEU A 574 11.82 -6.66 22.05
C LEU A 574 11.28 -6.53 23.49
N ILE A 575 11.53 -7.58 24.28
CA ILE A 575 11.30 -7.79 25.73
C ILE A 575 10.01 -8.57 26.08
N GLY A 576 10.18 -9.89 26.24
CA GLY A 576 9.34 -10.79 27.05
C GLY A 576 7.97 -11.16 26.46
N ARG A 577 7.90 -12.27 25.72
CA ARG A 577 6.64 -12.83 25.17
C ARG A 577 5.64 -13.18 26.30
N PRO A 578 4.38 -12.70 26.24
CA PRO A 578 3.24 -13.43 26.78
C PRO A 578 2.93 -14.64 25.87
N GLU A 579 2.46 -15.73 26.47
CA GLU A 579 2.05 -16.95 25.79
C GLU A 579 0.59 -16.77 25.31
N THR A 580 0.30 -16.87 24.00
CA THR A 580 -1.04 -16.70 23.37
C THR A 580 -1.67 -15.28 23.38
N PRO A 581 -2.48 -14.91 22.36
CA PRO A 581 -3.16 -13.59 22.29
C PRO A 581 -4.10 -13.29 23.46
N GLU A 582 -4.80 -14.30 23.98
CA GLU A 582 -5.76 -14.14 25.09
C GLU A 582 -5.06 -13.76 26.40
N GLU A 583 -3.90 -14.35 26.71
CA GLU A 583 -3.16 -13.99 27.93
C GLU A 583 -2.53 -12.60 27.83
N ALA A 584 -2.11 -12.19 26.63
CA ALA A 584 -1.60 -10.85 26.39
C ALA A 584 -2.69 -9.78 26.63
N GLU A 585 -3.90 -10.05 26.16
CA GLU A 585 -5.05 -9.16 26.37
C GLU A 585 -5.42 -9.06 27.86
N GLU A 586 -5.53 -10.21 28.56
CA GLU A 586 -5.82 -10.25 29.99
C GLU A 586 -4.71 -9.58 30.83
N ALA A 587 -3.44 -9.74 30.47
CA ALA A 587 -2.33 -9.05 31.11
C ALA A 587 -2.43 -7.52 30.96
N SER A 588 -2.80 -7.06 29.77
CA SER A 588 -3.00 -5.65 29.47
C SER A 588 -4.19 -5.06 30.27
N ARG A 589 -5.30 -5.80 30.35
CA ARG A 589 -6.46 -5.43 31.18
C ARG A 589 -6.07 -5.31 32.66
N ARG A 590 -5.30 -6.25 33.20
CA ARG A 590 -4.80 -6.18 34.59
C ARG A 590 -3.87 -5.00 34.82
N GLU A 591 -3.10 -4.58 33.84
CA GLU A 591 -2.28 -3.36 33.93
C GLU A 591 -3.15 -2.09 34.02
N LEU A 592 -4.15 -1.97 33.14
CA LEU A 592 -5.13 -0.89 33.19
C LEU A 592 -5.87 -0.82 34.53
N GLU A 593 -6.34 -1.96 35.05
CA GLU A 593 -6.99 -2.02 36.36
C GLU A 593 -6.06 -1.57 37.49
N ARG A 594 -4.78 -1.98 37.45
CA ARG A 594 -3.78 -1.53 38.44
C ARG A 594 -3.55 -0.02 38.35
N HIS A 595 -3.50 0.53 37.14
CA HIS A 595 -3.39 1.98 36.94
C HIS A 595 -4.62 2.72 37.47
N ALA A 596 -5.83 2.28 37.10
CA ALA A 596 -7.09 2.86 37.57
C ALA A 596 -7.21 2.82 39.10
N ARG A 597 -6.86 1.69 39.74
CA ARG A 597 -6.85 1.56 41.21
C ARG A 597 -5.84 2.50 41.88
N ARG A 598 -4.67 2.71 41.25
CA ARG A 598 -3.66 3.66 41.76
C ARG A 598 -4.18 5.09 41.69
N GLU A 599 -4.79 5.50 40.58
CA GLU A 599 -5.40 6.83 40.42
C GLU A 599 -6.57 7.05 41.38
N ALA A 600 -7.47 6.07 41.51
CA ALA A 600 -8.55 6.10 42.49
C ALA A 600 -8.00 6.27 43.93
N ARG A 601 -6.94 5.53 44.30
CA ARG A 601 -6.31 5.66 45.62
C ARG A 601 -5.64 7.02 45.84
N LYS A 602 -5.04 7.62 44.80
CA LYS A 602 -4.50 8.99 44.86
C LYS A 602 -5.60 10.04 45.07
N SER A 603 -6.79 9.81 44.52
CA SER A 603 -7.91 10.75 44.63
C SER A 603 -8.47 10.87 46.06
N GLY A 604 -8.28 9.85 46.91
CA GLY A 604 -8.77 9.83 48.30
C GLY A 604 -10.29 9.71 48.43
N VAL A 605 -11.00 9.40 47.34
CA VAL A 605 -12.47 9.28 47.27
C VAL A 605 -12.92 7.84 47.62
N SER A 606 -14.09 7.71 48.27
CA SER A 606 -14.67 6.40 48.62
C SER A 606 -14.99 5.55 47.38
N CYS A 607 -14.69 4.25 47.47
CA CYS A 607 -15.09 3.26 46.47
C CYS A 607 -16.50 2.71 46.70
N GLU A 608 -17.13 2.97 47.84
CA GLU A 608 -18.49 2.49 48.13
C GLU A 608 -19.53 3.37 47.43
N ALA A 609 -20.45 2.75 46.69
CA ALA A 609 -21.59 3.40 46.06
C ALA A 609 -22.88 2.68 46.46
N ALA A 610 -23.95 3.44 46.69
CA ALA A 610 -25.28 2.84 46.87
C ALA A 610 -25.80 2.36 45.51
N SER A 611 -26.51 1.24 45.49
CA SER A 611 -27.12 0.73 44.25
C SER A 611 -28.14 1.72 43.70
N GLY A 612 -28.06 2.00 42.39
CA GLY A 612 -28.85 2.99 41.66
C GLY A 612 -28.39 4.43 41.82
N SER A 613 -27.23 4.67 42.46
CA SER A 613 -26.71 6.04 42.66
C SER A 613 -26.02 6.59 41.41
N ALA A 614 -25.98 7.91 41.27
CA ALA A 614 -25.17 8.57 40.25
C ALA A 614 -23.67 8.27 40.44
N TRP A 615 -23.21 8.08 41.68
CA TRP A 615 -21.84 7.65 41.95
C TRP A 615 -21.54 6.23 41.45
N GLU A 616 -22.48 5.30 41.57
CA GLU A 616 -22.35 3.96 40.98
C GLU A 616 -22.24 4.04 39.46
N SER A 617 -23.09 4.85 38.81
CA SER A 617 -23.01 5.07 37.36
C SER A 617 -21.65 5.66 36.94
N VAL A 618 -21.09 6.62 37.69
CA VAL A 618 -19.75 7.16 37.44
C VAL A 618 -18.68 6.05 37.54
N GLN A 619 -18.77 5.17 38.53
CA GLN A 619 -17.83 4.06 38.69
C GLN A 619 -17.94 3.04 37.55
N ILE A 620 -19.16 2.71 37.12
CA ILE A 620 -19.42 1.79 36.01
C ILE A 620 -18.95 2.39 34.68
N ALA A 621 -19.25 3.67 34.40
CA ALA A 621 -18.81 4.39 33.20
C ALA A 621 -17.27 4.46 33.09
N ARG A 622 -16.58 4.50 34.23
CA ARG A 622 -15.10 4.51 34.31
C ARG A 622 -14.48 3.12 34.37
N ASN A 623 -15.27 2.06 34.32
CA ASN A 623 -14.75 0.70 34.32
C ASN A 623 -13.86 0.49 33.08
N VAL A 624 -12.61 0.06 33.30
CA VAL A 624 -11.64 -0.15 32.22
C VAL A 624 -12.03 -1.26 31.25
N ARG A 625 -12.94 -2.16 31.66
CA ARG A 625 -13.51 -3.23 30.83
C ARG A 625 -14.75 -2.80 30.05
N ARG A 626 -15.26 -1.59 30.27
CA ARG A 626 -16.40 -1.06 29.50
C ARG A 626 -16.02 -1.01 28.02
N PRO A 627 -16.87 -1.52 27.10
CA PRO A 627 -16.61 -1.45 25.67
C PRO A 627 -16.39 -0.02 25.22
N THR A 628 -15.31 0.20 24.46
CA THR A 628 -15.03 1.51 23.87
C THR A 628 -15.74 1.66 22.53
N ALA A 629 -15.74 2.87 21.98
CA ALA A 629 -16.38 3.19 20.70
C ALA A 629 -16.04 2.22 19.56
N ARG A 630 -14.78 1.77 19.47
CA ARG A 630 -14.32 0.79 18.48
C ARG A 630 -15.15 -0.48 18.51
N ARG A 631 -15.48 -0.98 19.71
CA ARG A 631 -16.31 -2.19 19.84
C ARG A 631 -17.73 -2.00 19.30
N TYR A 632 -18.29 -0.80 19.44
CA TYR A 632 -19.59 -0.46 18.85
C TYR A 632 -19.49 -0.31 17.33
N LEU A 633 -18.45 0.35 16.82
CA LEU A 633 -18.22 0.47 15.38
C LEU A 633 -18.12 -0.91 14.71
N ASP A 634 -17.28 -1.79 15.25
CA ASP A 634 -17.07 -3.14 14.71
C ASP A 634 -18.36 -3.99 14.74
N GLY A 635 -19.31 -3.70 15.63
CA GLY A 635 -20.58 -4.42 15.75
C GLY A 635 -21.78 -3.78 15.06
N ILE A 636 -21.69 -2.51 14.63
CA ILE A 636 -22.82 -1.73 14.10
C ILE A 636 -22.58 -1.31 12.65
N VAL A 637 -21.33 -1.07 12.25
CA VAL A 637 -20.96 -0.46 10.98
C VAL A 637 -20.29 -1.48 10.07
N GLU A 638 -20.92 -1.78 8.95
CA GLU A 638 -20.34 -2.61 7.90
C GLU A 638 -19.42 -1.76 7.00
N GLY A 639 -18.28 -2.34 6.58
CA GLY A 639 -17.37 -1.68 5.63
C GLY A 639 -16.85 -0.33 6.10
N PHE A 640 -16.55 -0.19 7.40
CA PHE A 640 -16.07 1.08 7.95
C PHE A 640 -14.72 1.47 7.35
N ILE A 641 -14.67 2.63 6.70
CA ILE A 641 -13.46 3.27 6.19
C ILE A 641 -13.16 4.44 7.12
N GLU A 642 -12.09 4.31 7.91
CA GLU A 642 -11.58 5.38 8.78
C GLU A 642 -10.98 6.50 7.92
N LEU A 643 -11.29 7.75 8.26
CA LEU A 643 -10.83 8.95 7.57
C LEU A 643 -10.08 9.84 8.57
N HIS A 644 -8.77 9.93 8.42
CA HIS A 644 -7.85 10.62 9.32
C HIS A 644 -7.71 12.12 9.03
N GLY A 645 -7.19 12.85 10.02
CA GLY A 645 -6.61 14.17 9.85
C GLY A 645 -7.59 15.33 9.80
N ASP A 646 -7.20 16.47 10.37
CA ASP A 646 -7.97 17.72 10.24
C ASP A 646 -7.61 18.54 8.98
N ARG A 647 -6.62 18.10 8.19
CA ARG A 647 -6.04 18.78 7.01
C ARG A 647 -5.37 20.12 7.33
N ALA A 648 -5.05 20.38 8.60
CA ALA A 648 -4.45 21.64 9.03
C ALA A 648 -3.20 21.41 9.88
N PHE A 649 -3.23 20.48 10.83
CA PHE A 649 -2.15 20.27 11.80
C PHE A 649 -1.81 18.81 12.05
N ALA A 650 -2.80 17.97 12.40
CA ALA A 650 -2.57 16.57 12.78
C ALA A 650 -3.83 15.70 12.66
N ASP A 651 -3.65 14.39 12.78
CA ASP A 651 -4.74 13.48 13.15
C ASP A 651 -4.82 13.34 14.68
N ASP A 652 -6.04 13.16 15.20
CA ASP A 652 -6.28 12.96 16.63
C ASP A 652 -6.93 11.59 16.87
N GLY A 653 -6.16 10.67 17.47
CA GLY A 653 -6.60 9.31 17.76
C GLY A 653 -7.72 9.22 18.80
N ALA A 654 -8.00 10.30 19.55
CA ALA A 654 -9.16 10.37 20.44
C ALA A 654 -10.49 10.40 19.67
N ILE A 655 -10.46 10.72 18.37
CA ILE A 655 -11.62 10.71 17.47
C ILE A 655 -11.42 9.67 16.37
N LEU A 656 -12.15 8.57 16.51
CA LEU A 656 -12.32 7.56 15.47
C LEU A 656 -13.49 7.97 14.59
N ALA A 657 -13.22 8.33 13.33
CA ALA A 657 -14.26 8.86 12.45
C ALA A 657 -14.08 8.39 11.01
N GLY A 658 -15.19 8.21 10.30
CA GLY A 658 -15.19 7.61 8.98
C GLY A 658 -16.59 7.40 8.42
N ILE A 659 -16.68 6.58 7.39
CA ILE A 659 -17.92 6.27 6.67
C ILE A 659 -18.10 4.77 6.50
N GLY A 660 -19.35 4.32 6.43
CA GLY A 660 -19.70 2.91 6.25
C GLY A 660 -21.21 2.73 6.16
N TRP A 661 -21.70 1.52 6.38
CA TRP A 661 -23.13 1.21 6.33
C TRP A 661 -23.68 0.80 7.70
N ILE A 662 -24.85 1.33 8.06
CA ILE A 662 -25.65 0.81 9.18
C ILE A 662 -26.96 0.29 8.58
N SER A 663 -27.21 -1.01 8.71
CA SER A 663 -28.42 -1.65 8.15
C SER A 663 -28.63 -1.31 6.66
N GLY A 664 -27.56 -1.37 5.87
CA GLY A 664 -27.58 -1.08 4.43
C GLY A 664 -27.65 0.40 4.03
N HIS A 665 -27.63 1.35 4.97
CA HIS A 665 -27.65 2.78 4.67
C HIS A 665 -26.28 3.42 4.89
N PRO A 666 -25.76 4.23 3.95
CA PRO A 666 -24.54 4.99 4.15
C PRO A 666 -24.66 5.94 5.34
N VAL A 667 -23.67 5.92 6.24
CA VAL A 667 -23.60 6.79 7.42
C VAL A 667 -22.20 7.39 7.54
N THR A 668 -22.12 8.57 8.15
CA THR A 668 -20.86 9.11 8.69
C THR A 668 -20.86 8.87 10.20
N VAL A 669 -19.79 8.27 10.72
CA VAL A 669 -19.65 8.00 12.16
C VAL A 669 -18.49 8.80 12.73
N ILE A 670 -18.71 9.40 13.90
CA ILE A 670 -17.73 10.17 14.65
C ILE A 670 -17.78 9.69 16.10
N ALA A 671 -16.70 9.11 16.59
CA ALA A 671 -16.69 8.43 17.86
C ALA A 671 -15.49 8.83 18.72
N GLN A 672 -15.73 9.10 20.00
CA GLN A 672 -14.68 9.30 20.98
C GLN A 672 -14.13 7.96 21.45
N GLU A 673 -12.83 7.73 21.28
CA GLU A 673 -12.18 6.45 21.55
C GLU A 673 -11.16 6.57 22.69
N LYS A 674 -11.39 5.83 23.78
CA LYS A 674 -10.54 5.84 24.98
C LYS A 674 -9.31 4.95 24.87
N GLY A 675 -9.32 3.96 23.98
CA GLY A 675 -8.31 2.94 23.81
C GLY A 675 -8.52 1.70 24.69
N VAL A 676 -8.08 0.55 24.18
CA VAL A 676 -8.33 -0.77 24.81
C VAL A 676 -7.24 -1.21 25.78
N ASN A 677 -6.03 -0.65 25.65
CA ASN A 677 -4.88 -0.91 26.52
C ASN A 677 -4.18 0.40 26.90
N LEU A 678 -3.26 0.38 27.88
CA LEU A 678 -2.62 1.61 28.37
C LEU A 678 -1.87 2.39 27.29
N ALA A 679 -1.13 1.72 26.40
CA ALA A 679 -0.40 2.38 25.33
C ALA A 679 -1.37 3.07 24.35
N ASP A 680 -2.44 2.37 23.96
CA ASP A 680 -3.51 2.90 23.10
C ASP A 680 -4.27 4.04 23.78
N ARG A 681 -4.55 3.96 25.09
CA ARG A 681 -5.16 5.06 25.83
C ARG A 681 -4.28 6.31 25.83
N VAL A 682 -2.98 6.16 25.99
CA VAL A 682 -2.05 7.30 25.91
C VAL A 682 -2.03 7.88 24.50
N ALA A 683 -1.97 7.04 23.47
CA ALA A 683 -1.98 7.47 22.07
C ALA A 683 -3.27 8.23 21.69
N ARG A 684 -4.40 7.83 22.29
CA ARG A 684 -5.72 8.43 22.07
C ARG A 684 -6.13 9.44 23.15
N ASN A 685 -5.16 9.88 23.95
CA ASN A 685 -5.36 10.87 25.00
C ASN A 685 -6.53 10.54 25.96
N PHE A 686 -6.72 9.26 26.25
CA PHE A 686 -7.78 8.71 27.10
C PHE A 686 -9.20 9.11 26.64
N GLY A 687 -9.37 9.32 25.33
CA GLY A 687 -10.64 9.76 24.73
C GLY A 687 -10.91 11.25 24.93
N CYS A 688 -9.92 12.05 25.32
CA CYS A 688 -10.02 13.50 25.43
C CYS A 688 -9.51 14.16 24.13
N PRO A 689 -10.39 14.64 23.25
CA PRO A 689 -9.94 15.18 21.96
C PRO A 689 -9.19 16.50 22.14
N GLN A 690 -8.16 16.67 21.32
CA GLN A 690 -7.46 17.92 21.06
C GLN A 690 -8.24 18.76 20.03
N PRO A 691 -7.82 19.99 19.69
CA PRO A 691 -8.56 20.82 18.74
C PRO A 691 -8.69 20.15 17.36
N GLU A 692 -7.67 19.38 16.97
CA GLU A 692 -7.62 18.65 15.71
C GLU A 692 -8.72 17.58 15.62
N GLY A 693 -9.04 16.87 16.70
CA GLY A 693 -10.14 15.90 16.73
C GLY A 693 -11.51 16.54 16.46
N TYR A 694 -11.73 17.73 17.00
CA TYR A 694 -12.95 18.51 16.71
C TYR A 694 -12.96 19.06 15.28
N ARG A 695 -11.83 19.47 14.71
CA ARG A 695 -11.75 19.88 13.30
C ARG A 695 -11.96 18.71 12.34
N LYS A 696 -11.39 17.53 12.63
CA LYS A 696 -11.64 16.27 11.93
C LYS A 696 -13.13 15.93 11.94
N SER A 697 -13.76 16.01 13.11
CA SER A 697 -15.21 15.82 13.28
C SER A 697 -16.01 16.78 12.38
N LEU A 698 -15.72 18.08 12.47
CA LEU A 698 -16.41 19.11 11.69
C LEU A 698 -16.22 18.93 10.17
N ARG A 699 -15.02 18.55 9.73
CA ARG A 699 -14.73 18.25 8.32
C ARG A 699 -15.64 17.14 7.80
N LEU A 700 -15.73 16.03 8.53
CA LEU A 700 -16.55 14.88 8.14
C LEU A 700 -18.06 15.17 8.27
N MET A 701 -18.49 16.01 9.22
CA MET A 701 -19.87 16.50 9.28
C MET A 701 -20.24 17.34 8.04
N ARG A 702 -19.33 18.20 7.57
CA ARG A 702 -19.53 18.99 6.33
C ARG A 702 -19.55 18.11 5.08
N GLU A 703 -18.74 17.05 5.07
CA GLU A 703 -18.78 16.05 4.02
C GLU A 703 -20.13 15.31 4.01
N ALA A 704 -20.60 14.85 5.17
CA ALA A 704 -21.91 14.24 5.32
C ALA A 704 -23.05 15.16 4.86
N GLU A 705 -22.98 16.46 5.22
CA GLU A 705 -23.90 17.51 4.76
C GLU A 705 -23.90 17.65 3.23
N LYS A 706 -22.71 17.68 2.60
CA LYS A 706 -22.57 17.78 1.14
C LYS A 706 -23.28 16.62 0.43
N PHE A 707 -23.19 15.41 0.97
CA PHE A 707 -23.72 14.20 0.36
C PHE A 707 -25.06 13.72 0.92
N GLY A 708 -25.66 14.45 1.86
CA GLY A 708 -26.94 14.09 2.45
C GLY A 708 -26.91 12.82 3.30
N ARG A 709 -25.75 12.47 3.90
CA ARG A 709 -25.61 11.29 4.74
C ARG A 709 -25.97 11.59 6.20
N PRO A 710 -26.69 10.69 6.90
CA PRO A 710 -26.90 10.80 8.34
C PRO A 710 -25.59 10.63 9.11
N ILE A 711 -25.54 11.23 10.31
CA ILE A 711 -24.36 11.23 11.17
C ILE A 711 -24.69 10.49 12.48
N LEU A 712 -23.80 9.60 12.90
CA LEU A 712 -23.80 8.95 14.21
C LEU A 712 -22.64 9.52 15.04
N CYS A 713 -22.95 10.06 16.21
CA CYS A 713 -21.95 10.47 17.19
C CYS A 713 -21.94 9.49 18.37
N LEU A 714 -20.80 8.85 18.64
CA LEU A 714 -20.61 8.02 19.83
C LEU A 714 -19.73 8.77 20.82
N VAL A 715 -20.29 9.09 21.99
CA VAL A 715 -19.69 9.98 22.98
C VAL A 715 -19.20 9.15 24.16
N ASP A 716 -17.90 9.20 24.42
CA ASP A 716 -17.25 8.57 25.57
C ASP A 716 -15.95 9.32 25.94
N THR A 717 -16.11 10.48 26.55
CA THR A 717 -15.03 11.38 26.93
C THR A 717 -15.19 11.93 28.35
N GLN A 718 -14.06 12.13 29.03
CA GLN A 718 -14.02 12.90 30.28
C GLN A 718 -14.07 14.42 30.04
N GLY A 719 -13.92 14.83 28.79
CA GLY A 719 -13.91 16.22 28.35
C GLY A 719 -12.86 16.44 27.28
N ALA A 720 -12.84 17.67 26.76
CA ALA A 720 -11.77 18.09 25.87
C ALA A 720 -10.43 18.08 26.61
N PHE A 721 -9.34 17.85 25.87
CA PHE A 721 -8.01 17.97 26.45
C PHE A 721 -7.73 19.41 26.88
N CYS A 722 -7.24 19.59 28.11
CA CYS A 722 -7.04 20.89 28.75
C CYS A 722 -5.57 21.26 28.96
N GLY A 723 -4.69 20.83 28.04
CA GLY A 723 -3.26 21.17 28.04
C GLY A 723 -2.96 22.52 27.37
N THR A 724 -1.78 23.07 27.66
CA THR A 724 -1.30 24.34 27.08
C THR A 724 -1.30 24.29 25.56
N GLU A 725 -0.85 23.17 24.98
CA GLU A 725 -0.77 23.01 23.53
C GLU A 725 -2.14 23.01 22.85
N ALA A 726 -3.21 22.55 23.52
CA ALA A 726 -4.57 22.62 22.99
C ALA A 726 -5.12 24.04 22.98
N GLU A 727 -4.80 24.85 24.01
CA GLU A 727 -5.16 26.26 24.05
C GLU A 727 -4.45 27.05 22.93
N GLU A 728 -3.14 26.84 22.74
CA GLU A 728 -2.36 27.50 21.68
C GLU A 728 -2.88 27.18 20.27
N ARG A 729 -3.47 26.00 20.10
CA ARG A 729 -4.08 25.56 18.84
C ARG A 729 -5.58 25.80 18.79
N GLY A 730 -6.19 26.48 19.76
CA GLY A 730 -7.58 26.96 19.67
C GLY A 730 -8.66 25.94 20.03
N GLN A 731 -8.51 25.24 21.16
CA GLN A 731 -9.49 24.28 21.70
C GLN A 731 -10.91 24.85 21.79
N GLY A 732 -11.06 26.05 22.36
CA GLY A 732 -12.36 26.71 22.50
C GLY A 732 -13.01 27.03 21.16
N ASN A 733 -12.22 27.47 20.16
CA ASN A 733 -12.71 27.73 18.81
C ASN A 733 -13.19 26.44 18.13
N ALA A 734 -12.41 25.37 18.22
CA ALA A 734 -12.77 24.10 17.59
C ALA A 734 -14.08 23.53 18.16
N ILE A 735 -14.29 23.61 19.48
CA ILE A 735 -15.56 23.23 20.12
C ILE A 735 -16.70 24.15 19.66
N ALA A 736 -16.51 25.47 19.70
CA ALA A 736 -17.54 26.43 19.31
C ALA A 736 -17.99 26.24 17.85
N ASP A 737 -17.05 26.00 16.93
CA ASP A 737 -17.32 25.76 15.52
C ASP A 737 -18.14 24.48 15.31
N ASN A 738 -17.87 23.41 16.09
CA ASN A 738 -18.67 22.18 16.07
C ASN A 738 -20.11 22.44 16.53
N LEU A 739 -20.29 23.15 17.66
CA LEU A 739 -21.62 23.45 18.19
C LEU A 739 -22.49 24.23 17.19
N VAL A 740 -21.91 25.26 16.56
CA VAL A 740 -22.62 26.06 15.55
C VAL A 740 -22.92 25.23 14.30
N ALA A 741 -21.96 24.44 13.82
CA ALA A 741 -22.16 23.60 12.65
C ALA A 741 -23.26 22.56 12.90
N MET A 742 -23.18 21.79 13.99
CA MET A 742 -24.17 20.76 14.31
C MET A 742 -25.59 21.31 14.44
N ALA A 743 -25.75 22.52 14.99
CA ALA A 743 -27.04 23.20 15.08
C ALA A 743 -27.64 23.59 13.71
N GLY A 744 -26.80 23.72 12.68
CA GLY A 744 -27.19 24.14 11.33
C GLY A 744 -27.15 23.06 10.26
N LEU A 745 -26.71 21.84 10.57
CA LEU A 745 -26.73 20.72 9.62
C LEU A 745 -28.16 20.47 9.13
N THR A 746 -28.30 20.03 7.89
CA THR A 746 -29.60 19.64 7.31
C THR A 746 -29.79 18.13 7.23
N VAL A 747 -28.76 17.37 7.59
CA VAL A 747 -28.82 15.91 7.71
C VAL A 747 -29.21 15.46 9.13
N PRO A 748 -29.78 14.24 9.28
CA PRO A 748 -30.05 13.64 10.59
C PRO A 748 -28.77 13.45 11.41
N VAL A 749 -28.79 13.88 12.68
CA VAL A 749 -27.71 13.61 13.64
C VAL A 749 -28.27 12.88 14.85
N VAL A 750 -27.70 11.70 15.13
CA VAL A 750 -28.02 10.90 16.32
C VAL A 750 -26.76 10.80 17.17
N SER A 751 -26.86 11.15 18.45
CA SER A 751 -25.76 11.07 19.41
C SER A 751 -26.08 10.04 20.50
N VAL A 752 -25.14 9.16 20.81
CA VAL A 752 -25.28 8.16 21.89
C VAL A 752 -24.09 8.28 22.83
N LEU A 753 -24.36 8.56 24.10
CA LEU A 753 -23.37 8.55 25.16
C LEU A 753 -23.20 7.12 25.65
N LEU A 754 -22.02 6.55 25.40
CA LEU A 754 -21.68 5.17 25.72
C LEU A 754 -21.10 5.02 27.12
N GLY A 755 -20.48 6.06 27.66
CA GLY A 755 -19.79 6.00 28.96
C GLY A 755 -19.78 7.37 29.61
N GLU A 756 -18.66 8.07 29.53
CA GLU A 756 -18.57 9.43 30.07
C GLU A 756 -18.94 10.48 29.02
N GLY A 757 -19.76 11.46 29.42
CA GLY A 757 -20.04 12.68 28.69
C GLY A 757 -19.50 13.88 29.47
N GLY A 758 -18.25 14.27 29.21
CA GLY A 758 -17.61 15.37 29.91
C GLY A 758 -17.78 16.72 29.22
N SER A 759 -18.53 17.63 29.84
CA SER A 759 -18.54 19.08 29.57
C SER A 759 -18.71 19.46 28.09
N GLY A 760 -18.12 20.58 27.68
CA GLY A 760 -18.07 21.04 26.30
C GLY A 760 -17.43 20.03 25.33
N GLY A 761 -16.56 19.15 25.84
CA GLY A 761 -15.90 18.15 25.01
C GLY A 761 -16.83 17.04 24.50
N ALA A 762 -17.80 16.64 25.32
CA ALA A 762 -18.90 15.77 24.92
C ALA A 762 -19.97 16.53 24.14
N LEU A 763 -20.32 17.74 24.60
CA LEU A 763 -21.37 18.55 23.98
C LEU A 763 -21.06 18.87 22.51
N ALA A 764 -19.79 19.06 22.16
CA ALA A 764 -19.32 19.25 20.79
C ALA A 764 -19.73 18.12 19.81
N LEU A 765 -20.14 16.95 20.31
CA LEU A 765 -20.66 15.82 19.51
C LEU A 765 -22.07 15.39 19.94
N ALA A 766 -22.73 16.13 20.84
CA ALA A 766 -24.04 15.81 21.39
C ALA A 766 -25.16 16.77 20.95
N VAL A 767 -24.88 17.70 20.02
CA VAL A 767 -25.89 18.58 19.41
C VAL A 767 -26.64 17.83 18.30
N GLY A 768 -27.44 16.84 18.69
CA GLY A 768 -28.18 15.94 17.78
C GLY A 768 -29.68 16.21 17.71
N ASN A 769 -30.32 15.67 16.66
CA ASN A 769 -31.78 15.54 16.59
C ASN A 769 -32.31 14.58 17.66
N ARG A 770 -31.55 13.50 17.90
CA ARG A 770 -31.78 12.52 18.95
C ARG A 770 -30.50 12.36 19.76
N VAL A 771 -30.64 12.37 21.08
CA VAL A 771 -29.54 12.14 22.02
C VAL A 771 -29.99 11.07 23.01
N ALA A 772 -29.24 9.98 23.12
CA ALA A 772 -29.50 8.92 24.08
C ALA A 772 -28.28 8.64 24.95
N MET A 773 -28.51 8.03 26.10
CA MET A 773 -27.48 7.53 27.00
C MET A 773 -27.67 6.03 27.18
N GLN A 774 -26.59 5.27 27.24
CA GLN A 774 -26.65 3.93 27.84
C GLN A 774 -26.95 4.03 29.33
N GLU A 775 -27.56 2.98 29.88
CA GLU A 775 -28.12 2.93 31.24
C GLU A 775 -27.17 3.42 32.34
N HIS A 776 -25.89 3.11 32.25
CA HIS A 776 -24.87 3.51 33.21
C HIS A 776 -23.90 4.58 32.67
N ALA A 777 -24.22 5.21 31.54
CA ALA A 777 -23.49 6.38 31.07
C ALA A 777 -23.76 7.58 31.98
N VAL A 778 -22.82 8.53 32.01
CA VAL A 778 -22.92 9.76 32.80
C VAL A 778 -22.73 10.99 31.93
N TYR A 779 -23.49 12.06 32.18
CA TYR A 779 -23.36 13.33 31.48
C TYR A 779 -23.16 14.47 32.48
N SER A 780 -22.14 15.32 32.28
CA SER A 780 -21.71 16.26 33.31
C SER A 780 -21.13 17.56 32.77
N VAL A 781 -21.26 18.63 33.56
CA VAL A 781 -20.60 19.92 33.29
C VAL A 781 -19.11 19.87 33.66
N LEU A 782 -18.77 19.06 34.67
CA LEU A 782 -17.43 18.86 35.22
C LEU A 782 -17.38 17.50 35.92
N SER A 783 -16.19 16.94 36.11
CA SER A 783 -16.02 15.74 36.94
C SER A 783 -16.55 15.96 38.37
N PRO A 784 -17.12 14.92 39.04
CA PRO A 784 -17.57 15.00 40.42
C PRO A 784 -16.48 15.47 41.38
N GLU A 785 -15.25 15.01 41.16
CA GLU A 785 -14.08 15.41 41.92
C GLU A 785 -13.76 16.90 41.74
N GLY A 786 -13.83 17.39 40.50
CA GLY A 786 -13.63 18.79 40.18
C GLY A 786 -14.68 19.68 40.82
N PHE A 787 -15.96 19.30 40.71
CA PHE A 787 -17.07 20.01 41.33
C PHE A 787 -16.90 20.11 42.84
N ALA A 788 -16.65 18.97 43.52
CA ALA A 788 -16.50 18.92 44.97
C ALA A 788 -15.28 19.74 45.45
N SER A 789 -14.17 19.69 44.70
CA SER A 789 -12.99 20.49 44.99
C SER A 789 -13.21 22.00 44.81
N ILE A 790 -13.95 22.42 43.78
CA ILE A 790 -14.16 23.85 43.48
C ILE A 790 -15.21 24.47 44.40
N LEU A 791 -16.39 23.84 44.50
CA LEU A 791 -17.54 24.42 45.19
C LEU A 791 -17.56 24.11 46.68
N TRP A 792 -17.13 22.92 47.08
CA TRP A 792 -17.15 22.48 48.47
C TRP A 792 -15.77 22.47 49.14
N LYS A 793 -14.71 22.76 48.38
CA LYS A 793 -13.31 22.73 48.83
C LYS A 793 -12.92 21.39 49.46
N ASP A 794 -13.59 20.32 49.05
CA ASP A 794 -13.39 18.98 49.56
C ASP A 794 -13.65 17.96 48.45
N ARG A 795 -12.56 17.42 47.88
CA ARG A 795 -12.60 16.43 46.81
C ARG A 795 -13.21 15.10 47.25
N THR A 796 -13.16 14.76 48.54
CA THR A 796 -13.65 13.46 49.05
C THR A 796 -15.16 13.32 48.96
N ARG A 797 -15.86 14.45 48.82
CA ARG A 797 -17.32 14.54 48.64
C ARG A 797 -17.77 14.35 47.17
N ALA A 798 -16.93 13.77 46.32
CA ALA A 798 -17.29 13.44 44.94
C ALA A 798 -18.56 12.58 44.79
N PRO A 799 -18.87 11.61 45.67
CA PRO A 799 -20.14 10.87 45.60
C PRO A 799 -21.35 11.78 45.77
N GLU A 800 -21.32 12.68 46.77
CA GLU A 800 -22.38 13.68 46.97
C GLU A 800 -22.48 14.66 45.79
N ALA A 801 -21.34 14.97 45.15
CA ALA A 801 -21.31 15.88 44.00
C ALA A 801 -21.93 15.26 42.75
N ALA A 802 -21.72 13.96 42.53
CA ALA A 802 -22.34 13.24 41.42
C ALA A 802 -23.87 13.27 41.52
N GLU A 803 -24.40 13.05 42.72
CA GLU A 803 -25.85 13.17 43.00
C GLU A 803 -26.36 14.60 42.80
N ALA A 804 -25.64 15.59 43.35
CA ALA A 804 -26.04 16.99 43.25
C ALA A 804 -26.07 17.50 41.79
N MET A 805 -25.19 16.96 40.94
CA MET A 805 -25.15 17.27 39.52
C MET A 805 -26.12 16.45 38.67
N ARG A 806 -26.78 15.42 39.23
CA ARG A 806 -27.78 14.59 38.53
C ARG A 806 -27.22 13.98 37.24
N MET A 807 -26.04 13.38 37.34
CA MET A 807 -25.24 12.96 36.17
C MET A 807 -25.69 11.64 35.53
N ASP A 808 -26.48 10.83 36.20
CA ASP A 808 -26.92 9.52 35.73
C ASP A 808 -27.98 9.60 34.62
N ALA A 809 -28.06 8.56 33.78
CA ALA A 809 -28.94 8.52 32.62
C ALA A 809 -30.43 8.75 32.95
N ALA A 810 -30.92 8.21 34.07
CA ALA A 810 -32.31 8.38 34.48
C ALA A 810 -32.61 9.84 34.86
N SER A 811 -31.76 10.46 35.68
CA SER A 811 -31.89 11.87 36.04
C SER A 811 -31.79 12.81 34.84
N VAL A 812 -30.86 12.52 33.91
CA VAL A 812 -30.67 13.33 32.69
C VAL A 812 -31.89 13.22 31.76
N LEU A 813 -32.52 12.03 31.68
CA LEU A 813 -33.79 11.83 30.97
C LEU A 813 -34.92 12.64 31.62
N GLU A 814 -35.05 12.60 32.94
CA GLU A 814 -36.05 13.39 33.67
C GLU A 814 -35.90 14.90 33.47
N CYS A 815 -34.66 15.38 33.26
CA CYS A 815 -34.39 16.77 32.91
C CYS A 815 -34.74 17.13 31.46
N GLY A 816 -35.08 16.15 30.62
CA GLY A 816 -35.37 16.35 29.19
C GLY A 816 -34.13 16.67 28.34
N ILE A 817 -32.93 16.40 28.84
CA ILE A 817 -31.65 16.66 28.14
C ILE A 817 -31.38 15.57 27.09
N ILE A 818 -31.81 14.34 27.34
CA ILE A 818 -31.76 13.19 26.42
C ILE A 818 -33.19 12.72 26.09
N ASP A 819 -33.32 11.95 25.01
CA ASP A 819 -34.60 11.40 24.53
C ASP A 819 -34.87 9.97 25.02
N ALA A 820 -33.81 9.22 25.32
CA ALA A 820 -33.92 7.82 25.72
C ALA A 820 -32.73 7.35 26.56
N VAL A 821 -33.01 6.38 27.42
CA VAL A 821 -32.02 5.53 28.07
C VAL A 821 -32.03 4.16 27.39
N ILE A 822 -30.87 3.73 26.90
CA ILE A 822 -30.69 2.46 26.19
C ILE A 822 -30.19 1.42 27.20
N SER A 823 -30.91 0.30 27.31
CA SER A 823 -30.53 -0.78 28.22
C SER A 823 -29.17 -1.41 27.85
N GLU A 824 -28.42 -1.80 28.86
CA GLU A 824 -27.14 -2.53 28.70
C GLU A 824 -27.28 -4.06 28.87
N GLY A 825 -28.51 -4.57 29.05
CA GLY A 825 -28.81 -5.99 29.29
C GLY A 825 -29.15 -6.29 30.76
N GLU A 826 -28.96 -7.55 31.19
CA GLU A 826 -29.17 -7.96 32.60
C GLU A 826 -28.15 -7.35 33.60
N GLY A 827 -27.06 -6.79 33.07
CA GLY A 827 -25.99 -6.13 33.82
C GLY A 827 -25.33 -5.03 32.99
N PRO A 828 -24.23 -4.44 33.46
CA PRO A 828 -23.54 -3.37 32.75
C PRO A 828 -22.90 -3.83 31.44
N ALA A 829 -22.60 -2.89 30.54
CA ALA A 829 -22.06 -3.16 29.20
C ALA A 829 -20.72 -3.92 29.18
N HIS A 830 -19.94 -3.89 30.26
CA HIS A 830 -18.71 -4.69 30.37
C HIS A 830 -18.96 -6.17 30.69
N GLU A 831 -20.16 -6.51 31.16
CA GLU A 831 -20.62 -7.88 31.40
C GLU A 831 -21.40 -8.42 30.20
N ASN A 832 -22.15 -7.54 29.48
CA ASN A 832 -22.98 -7.93 28.32
C ASN A 832 -22.69 -7.07 27.07
N PRO A 833 -21.45 -7.07 26.55
CA PRO A 833 -21.05 -6.17 25.47
C PRO A 833 -21.88 -6.34 24.19
N GLU A 834 -22.26 -7.58 23.84
CA GLU A 834 -23.05 -7.85 22.62
C GLU A 834 -24.46 -7.27 22.70
N GLU A 835 -25.13 -7.44 23.85
CA GLU A 835 -26.48 -6.91 24.08
C GLU A 835 -26.47 -5.39 24.07
N ALA A 836 -25.49 -4.77 24.74
CA ALA A 836 -25.31 -3.33 24.77
C ALA A 836 -25.08 -2.75 23.36
N VAL A 837 -24.25 -3.40 22.53
CA VAL A 837 -24.01 -3.01 21.14
C VAL A 837 -25.27 -3.16 20.29
N ALA A 838 -25.99 -4.29 20.42
CA ALA A 838 -27.23 -4.54 19.69
C ALA A 838 -28.33 -3.51 20.05
N ALA A 839 -28.45 -3.15 21.33
CA ALA A 839 -29.41 -2.16 21.79
C ALA A 839 -29.12 -0.76 21.19
N VAL A 840 -27.85 -0.37 21.12
CA VAL A 840 -27.44 0.89 20.46
C VAL A 840 -27.73 0.84 18.95
N ARG A 841 -27.41 -0.26 18.27
CA ARG A 841 -27.73 -0.46 16.85
C ARG A 841 -29.22 -0.27 16.58
N ASP A 842 -30.06 -0.91 17.37
CA ASP A 842 -31.51 -0.92 17.18
C ASP A 842 -32.13 0.46 17.46
N TYR A 843 -31.61 1.16 18.48
CA TYR A 843 -31.97 2.56 18.74
C TYR A 843 -31.60 3.48 17.56
N VAL A 844 -30.34 3.42 17.10
CA VAL A 844 -29.84 4.25 16.00
C VAL A 844 -30.66 4.01 14.72
N ARG A 845 -30.94 2.74 14.41
CA ARG A 845 -31.80 2.35 13.28
C ARG A 845 -33.21 2.93 13.40
N ALA A 846 -33.82 2.86 14.57
CA ALA A 846 -35.16 3.42 14.79
C ALA A 846 -35.16 4.95 14.67
N ALA A 847 -34.15 5.61 15.24
CA ALA A 847 -33.97 7.06 15.17
C ALA A 847 -33.77 7.54 13.73
N TYR A 848 -32.92 6.89 12.93
CA TYR A 848 -32.76 7.26 11.53
C TYR A 848 -34.02 7.05 10.71
N LYS A 849 -34.76 5.96 10.95
CA LYS A 849 -36.05 5.75 10.29
C LYS A 849 -37.04 6.87 10.60
N GLU A 850 -37.09 7.32 11.85
CA GLU A 850 -37.94 8.44 12.26
C GLU A 850 -37.52 9.76 11.58
N LEU A 851 -36.23 10.03 11.53
CA LEU A 851 -35.68 11.28 11.00
C LEU A 851 -35.66 11.34 9.47
N ALA A 852 -35.66 10.20 8.79
CA ALA A 852 -35.63 10.12 7.32
C ALA A 852 -36.85 10.75 6.64
N ASP A 853 -38.00 10.79 7.33
CA ASP A 853 -39.24 11.38 6.81
C ASP A 853 -39.30 12.92 6.98
N LEU A 854 -38.31 13.53 7.64
CA LEU A 854 -38.29 14.96 7.92
C LEU A 854 -37.57 15.75 6.82
N ALA A 855 -38.11 16.93 6.51
CA ALA A 855 -37.46 17.86 5.60
C ALA A 855 -36.19 18.47 6.24
N PRO A 856 -35.18 18.88 5.43
CA PRO A 856 -34.00 19.62 5.89
C PRO A 856 -34.25 20.71 6.95
N ASP A 857 -35.20 21.60 6.69
CA ASP A 857 -35.53 22.70 7.60
C ASP A 857 -36.17 22.22 8.91
N GLU A 858 -36.89 21.10 8.87
CA GLU A 858 -37.50 20.48 10.03
C GLU A 858 -36.44 19.85 10.94
N LEU A 859 -35.41 19.22 10.36
CA LEU A 859 -34.27 18.67 11.09
C LEU A 859 -33.49 19.78 11.82
N VAL A 860 -33.26 20.92 11.15
CA VAL A 860 -32.65 22.11 11.76
C VAL A 860 -33.53 22.66 12.90
N ARG A 861 -34.82 22.87 12.62
CA ARG A 861 -35.76 23.44 13.60
C ARG A 861 -35.86 22.56 14.85
N GLN A 862 -35.99 21.24 14.68
CA GLN A 862 -36.07 20.29 15.78
C GLN A 862 -34.84 20.37 16.70
N ARG A 863 -33.63 20.48 16.14
CA ARG A 863 -32.41 20.68 16.92
C ARG A 863 -32.43 22.01 17.69
N GLN A 864 -32.77 23.11 17.03
CA GLN A 864 -32.79 24.43 17.68
C GLN A 864 -33.84 24.51 18.80
N GLU A 865 -35.05 23.99 18.55
CA GLU A 865 -36.13 23.93 19.53
C GLU A 865 -35.79 23.04 20.73
N ARG A 866 -35.00 21.97 20.55
CA ARG A 866 -34.50 21.15 21.66
C ARG A 866 -33.70 22.00 22.64
N PHE A 867 -32.72 22.75 22.14
CA PHE A 867 -31.80 23.50 22.99
C PHE A 867 -32.41 24.81 23.51
N ALA A 868 -33.39 25.39 22.82
CA ALA A 868 -34.11 26.59 23.27
C ALA A 868 -34.96 26.40 24.55
N LYS A 869 -35.12 25.16 25.03
CA LYS A 869 -35.85 24.83 26.27
C LYS A 869 -35.06 25.13 27.55
N PHE A 870 -33.74 25.28 27.44
CA PHE A 870 -32.80 25.56 28.52
C PHE A 870 -32.36 27.02 28.44
#